data_AF-E1VLF8-F1
#
_entry.id   AF-E1VLF8-F1
#
_cell.length_a   1.000
_cell.length_b   1.000
_cell.length_c   1.000
_cell.angle_alpha   90.00
_cell.angle_beta   90.00
_cell.angle_gamma   90.00
#
_symmetry.space_group_name_H-M   'P 1'
#
loop_
_entity.id
_entity.type
_entity.pdbx_description
1 polymer ?
#
loop_
_entity_poly.entity_id
_entity_poly.type
_entity_poly.pdbx_seq_one_letter_code
_entity_poly.pdbx_strand_id
1 'polypeptide(L)'
;MKLASHASRQYVCATRFFGTQHSAWFKNLRAFTLLIVFLSANHALADLRHSFQAKNEEPPVANDLLVVNNQDNYLVTPKITLLTDATNQLTIEEIVKPEYAAYFVKPEKDYLSFGYSNATYWIKIQIRYEPSKKRQPNTEYWYLEVAKPLLRVAELYRLHSDGSISSQQADLRKPYADRPLKLVNSVFPIVTLRDQTSTFFLKVNNDSALYIPIKLWKPEKYVHKVSFEETLFGVFYGGMLVLIAYNLFLFFAVQDRSYLYYVFYLASALYFEVIELAHGTPLYPWGMEWFNKEYIPVAIWCIWLSSFTFTRNFLELPKRHPIINAILTPVFIFSLIATGLCFLLPYELTVQVSVNVCGYLVSSMPLMGAWSWYKGNKNASFFTIAWCFNSLGFGLMSSVATGRAPPEPWLIASMPTGTLLEAVLLSFALAERIKRIQKGALTANYRALEHMKRYRSIFDNAPEGMYQLSPTGRIIDANRSLAKLLGYSSAQSFLSHQGKNAFDRLGVALKDWRRVLSGEPIAGAVNYPSLTTGSTRYGLHSANLVRDLYGDPLYIEGRIIDITDRHQLQQAEIDLVRERRGKRIAKAENLAKSEFLKQMSFEIRTALTPIIGFSEVLRSPQLAAESKVIAANEIIENSKSLLQLVNHILDYSKIEAGKMSVESIDIDLFDLLEKVHSAVHPSACKKQLRFTIEPLWPLPPRIMNDPTRIAQILLILCNNAIKHTATGEVRLEIAWDTQKSHLLFRVHDTGAGLSQRAIRSILYTDNLGGAGKLQRGGLPMAIVRALSTLLGGKLAIESTLGHGSTFTIQMRCKTPPREVWIHAWPSGNFSSKADHSRTSPKNTEALSQVAEETPRLTGKILLAEDNVVNQALISRLIRRTGAEVHTVENGQLAINAASAAPYDLILMDINMPVLNGLEATAQLRARGYSKPIYALTAEQGAEELQAALTAGCNGHLAKPVEKALFYQVISHCLTPQEASP
;
A
#
# COMPACT_ATOMS: atom_id res chain seq x y z
N MET A 1 67.37 -15.24 -27.78
CA MET A 1 66.56 -14.85 -28.97
C MET A 1 66.34 -15.98 -29.99
N LYS A 2 67.37 -16.72 -30.46
CA LYS A 2 67.19 -17.83 -31.43
C LYS A 2 66.45 -19.08 -30.89
N LEU A 3 66.46 -19.34 -29.58
CA LEU A 3 65.67 -20.40 -28.94
C LEU A 3 64.15 -20.08 -28.88
N ALA A 4 63.79 -18.79 -28.76
CA ALA A 4 62.40 -18.35 -28.74
C ALA A 4 61.73 -18.43 -30.12
N SER A 5 62.49 -18.31 -31.21
CA SER A 5 61.97 -18.50 -32.58
C SER A 5 61.81 -19.97 -32.99
N HIS A 6 62.47 -20.90 -32.28
CA HIS A 6 62.35 -22.33 -32.56
C HIS A 6 61.16 -22.96 -31.82
N ALA A 7 60.92 -22.55 -30.57
CA ALA A 7 59.73 -22.94 -29.81
C ALA A 7 58.43 -22.39 -30.44
N SER A 8 58.45 -21.20 -31.04
CA SER A 8 57.27 -20.64 -31.72
C SER A 8 56.91 -21.38 -33.02
N ARG A 9 57.90 -21.91 -33.76
CA ARG A 9 57.66 -22.68 -34.99
C ARG A 9 57.14 -24.10 -34.74
N GLN A 10 57.60 -24.78 -33.68
CA GLN A 10 57.07 -26.10 -33.32
C GLN A 10 55.63 -26.03 -32.76
N TYR A 11 55.26 -24.95 -32.05
CA TYR A 11 53.90 -24.78 -31.51
C TYR A 11 52.85 -24.39 -32.57
N VAL A 12 53.24 -23.76 -33.68
CA VAL A 12 52.32 -23.39 -34.77
C VAL A 12 51.83 -24.63 -35.55
N CYS A 13 52.61 -25.72 -35.55
CA CYS A 13 52.24 -26.97 -36.21
C CYS A 13 51.16 -27.75 -35.44
N ALA A 14 51.18 -27.74 -34.10
CA ALA A 14 50.21 -28.43 -33.26
C ALA A 14 48.79 -27.81 -33.29
N THR A 15 48.69 -26.51 -33.61
CA THR A 15 47.40 -25.78 -33.63
C THR A 15 46.54 -25.99 -34.88
N ARG A 16 47.03 -26.72 -35.91
CA ARG A 16 46.22 -27.08 -37.08
C ARG A 16 45.39 -28.36 -36.89
N PHE A 17 45.59 -29.10 -35.80
CA PHE A 17 44.98 -30.42 -35.59
C PHE A 17 43.67 -30.41 -34.77
N PHE A 18 43.31 -29.30 -34.11
CA PHE A 18 42.09 -29.21 -33.31
C PHE A 18 41.14 -28.17 -33.88
N GLY A 19 39.99 -28.66 -34.34
CA GLY A 19 38.94 -27.91 -35.04
C GLY A 19 38.32 -26.77 -34.23
N THR A 20 37.75 -25.85 -34.99
CA THR A 20 37.19 -24.57 -34.60
C THR A 20 35.90 -24.72 -33.77
N GLN A 21 35.98 -24.72 -32.42
CA GLN A 21 34.82 -24.39 -31.58
C GLN A 21 35.08 -23.83 -30.16
N HIS A 22 36.33 -23.60 -29.74
CA HIS A 22 36.63 -23.00 -28.43
C HIS A 22 37.73 -21.92 -28.50
N SER A 23 37.44 -20.76 -29.10
CA SER A 23 38.44 -19.71 -29.33
C SER A 23 38.65 -18.75 -28.14
N ALA A 24 37.69 -18.64 -27.21
CA ALA A 24 37.78 -17.72 -26.08
C ALA A 24 38.60 -18.28 -24.90
N TRP A 25 38.47 -19.59 -24.64
CA TRP A 25 39.13 -20.26 -23.51
C TRP A 25 40.65 -20.35 -23.69
N PHE A 26 41.11 -20.72 -24.89
CA PHE A 26 42.55 -20.79 -25.21
C PHE A 26 43.23 -19.42 -25.30
N LYS A 27 42.51 -18.36 -25.66
CA LYS A 27 43.03 -16.98 -25.68
C LYS A 27 43.33 -16.48 -24.27
N ASN A 28 42.45 -16.74 -23.31
CA ASN A 28 42.63 -16.34 -21.92
C ASN A 28 43.73 -17.15 -21.23
N LEU A 29 43.85 -18.45 -21.53
CA LEU A 29 44.93 -19.29 -21.01
C LEU A 29 46.30 -18.86 -21.57
N ARG A 30 46.38 -18.50 -22.86
CA ARG A 30 47.56 -17.89 -23.50
C ARG A 30 47.93 -16.55 -22.88
N ALA A 31 46.96 -15.68 -22.62
CA ALA A 31 47.22 -14.37 -22.01
C ALA A 31 47.76 -14.52 -20.58
N PHE A 32 47.24 -15.48 -19.81
CA PHE A 32 47.67 -15.75 -18.44
C PHE A 32 49.07 -16.39 -18.39
N THR A 33 49.37 -17.35 -19.26
CA THR A 33 50.72 -17.94 -19.37
C THR A 33 51.74 -16.94 -19.90
N LEU A 34 51.38 -16.09 -20.88
CA LEU A 34 52.26 -15.03 -21.38
C LEU A 34 52.52 -13.96 -20.32
N LEU A 35 51.52 -13.58 -19.52
CA LEU A 35 51.69 -12.59 -18.43
C LEU A 35 52.62 -13.11 -17.33
N ILE A 36 52.49 -14.39 -16.95
CA ILE A 36 53.35 -15.03 -15.95
C ILE A 36 54.79 -15.14 -16.46
N VAL A 37 54.98 -15.57 -17.71
CA VAL A 37 56.31 -15.66 -18.35
C VAL A 37 56.95 -14.27 -18.54
N PHE A 38 56.15 -13.24 -18.82
CA PHE A 38 56.64 -11.87 -19.00
C PHE A 38 57.04 -11.22 -17.65
N LEU A 39 56.30 -11.49 -16.58
CA LEU A 39 56.62 -11.03 -15.22
C LEU A 39 57.84 -11.76 -14.63
N SER A 40 57.97 -13.08 -14.84
CA SER A 40 59.15 -13.83 -14.43
C SER A 40 60.40 -13.43 -15.22
N ALA A 41 60.25 -13.14 -16.51
CA ALA A 41 61.34 -12.63 -17.35
C ALA A 41 61.79 -11.23 -16.93
N ASN A 42 60.88 -10.35 -16.51
CA ASN A 42 61.23 -9.01 -16.03
C ASN A 42 61.96 -9.02 -14.67
N HIS A 43 61.64 -9.96 -13.77
CA HIS A 43 62.39 -10.09 -12.52
C HIS A 43 63.80 -10.66 -12.76
N ALA A 44 63.91 -11.68 -13.62
CA ALA A 44 65.20 -12.23 -14.03
C ALA A 44 66.08 -11.21 -14.79
N LEU A 45 65.49 -10.33 -15.61
CA LEU A 45 66.18 -9.24 -16.30
C LEU A 45 66.61 -8.10 -15.36
N ALA A 46 65.90 -7.88 -14.24
CA ALA A 46 66.28 -6.89 -13.23
C ALA A 46 67.49 -7.37 -12.40
N ASP A 47 67.53 -8.65 -12.03
CA ASP A 47 68.67 -9.26 -11.34
C ASP A 47 69.92 -9.33 -12.23
N LEU A 48 69.75 -9.63 -13.53
CA LEU A 48 70.84 -9.60 -14.51
C LEU A 48 71.38 -8.19 -14.79
N ARG A 49 70.60 -7.13 -14.55
CA ARG A 49 71.05 -5.75 -14.76
C ARG A 49 71.91 -5.24 -13.60
N HIS A 50 71.63 -5.70 -12.38
CA HIS A 50 72.46 -5.41 -11.20
C HIS A 50 73.78 -6.19 -11.21
N SER A 51 73.82 -7.41 -11.73
CA SER A 51 75.04 -8.22 -11.78
C SER A 51 76.10 -7.74 -12.79
N PHE A 52 75.76 -6.84 -13.71
CA PHE A 52 76.67 -6.35 -14.77
C PHE A 52 77.30 -4.97 -14.51
N GLN A 53 76.91 -4.25 -13.44
CA GLN A 53 77.44 -2.90 -13.16
C GLN A 53 78.61 -2.85 -12.16
N ALA A 54 78.94 -3.95 -11.47
CA ALA A 54 80.07 -4.01 -10.55
C ALA A 54 81.36 -4.50 -11.25
N LYS A 55 81.91 -3.66 -12.14
CA LYS A 55 83.27 -3.86 -12.67
C LYS A 55 83.90 -2.50 -12.93
N ASN A 56 84.49 -1.93 -11.88
CA ASN A 56 85.61 -0.97 -11.90
C ASN A 56 85.69 -0.30 -10.52
N GLU A 57 86.30 -0.95 -9.55
CA GLU A 57 86.87 -0.29 -8.36
C GLU A 57 87.85 -1.27 -7.70
N GLU A 58 89.07 -0.80 -7.39
CA GLU A 58 90.11 -1.57 -6.71
C GLU A 58 89.65 -1.99 -5.30
N PRO A 59 90.02 -3.19 -4.80
CA PRO A 59 89.54 -3.68 -3.52
C PRO A 59 90.21 -2.91 -2.36
N PRO A 60 89.45 -2.34 -1.41
CA PRO A 60 90.03 -1.72 -0.24
C PRO A 60 90.57 -2.81 0.70
N VAL A 61 91.88 -2.77 0.97
CA VAL A 61 92.52 -3.54 2.04
C VAL A 61 92.02 -2.99 3.38
N ALA A 62 91.06 -3.67 4.01
CA ALA A 62 90.51 -3.28 5.30
C ALA A 62 90.47 -4.47 6.26
N ASN A 63 90.66 -4.19 7.55
CA ASN A 63 90.87 -5.18 8.62
C ASN A 63 89.67 -6.17 8.78
N ASP A 64 89.83 -7.39 8.24
CA ASP A 64 88.87 -8.51 8.29
C ASP A 64 88.94 -9.32 9.61
N LEU A 65 89.67 -8.81 10.59
CA LEU A 65 89.85 -9.45 11.89
C LEU A 65 88.69 -9.12 12.84
N LEU A 66 87.98 -10.13 13.31
CA LEU A 66 87.01 -10.01 14.41
C LEU A 66 87.73 -10.13 15.76
N VAL A 67 87.84 -9.01 16.47
CA VAL A 67 88.39 -8.99 17.84
C VAL A 67 87.28 -9.26 18.84
N VAL A 68 87.39 -10.39 19.55
CA VAL A 68 86.44 -10.79 20.60
C VAL A 68 87.08 -10.60 21.96
N ASN A 69 86.36 -9.93 22.86
CA ASN A 69 86.86 -9.52 24.16
C ASN A 69 85.98 -10.05 25.29
N ASN A 70 84.78 -9.50 25.49
CA ASN A 70 83.92 -9.85 26.62
C ASN A 70 82.41 -9.71 26.39
N GLN A 71 81.96 -9.36 25.19
CA GLN A 71 80.53 -9.30 24.88
C GLN A 71 79.91 -10.71 24.89
N ASP A 72 78.60 -10.75 25.14
CA ASP A 72 77.82 -11.98 25.19
C ASP A 72 77.65 -12.63 23.81
N ASN A 73 77.66 -11.80 22.76
CA ASN A 73 77.61 -12.22 21.36
C ASN A 73 78.31 -11.21 20.44
N TYR A 74 78.61 -11.65 19.22
CA TYR A 74 79.19 -10.83 18.16
C TYR A 74 78.50 -11.16 16.83
N LEU A 75 78.12 -10.12 16.08
CA LEU A 75 77.74 -10.29 14.68
C LEU A 75 79.01 -10.48 13.84
N VAL A 76 79.12 -11.63 13.18
CA VAL A 76 80.35 -12.00 12.45
C VAL A 76 80.34 -11.41 11.05
N THR A 77 79.16 -11.26 10.45
CA THR A 77 78.97 -10.89 9.04
C THR A 77 79.71 -9.63 8.54
N PRO A 78 79.86 -8.53 9.29
CA PRO A 78 80.62 -7.37 8.84
C PRO A 78 82.14 -7.61 8.69
N LYS A 79 82.64 -8.72 9.24
CA LYS A 79 84.06 -9.10 9.37
C LYS A 79 84.38 -10.43 8.69
N ILE A 80 83.66 -10.76 7.62
CA ILE A 80 83.91 -11.95 6.80
C ILE A 80 84.27 -11.58 5.38
N THR A 81 84.90 -12.52 4.70
CA THR A 81 85.02 -12.51 3.24
C THR A 81 84.38 -13.77 2.65
N LEU A 82 83.82 -13.64 1.45
CA LEU A 82 82.97 -14.64 0.80
C LEU A 82 83.56 -15.02 -0.56
N LEU A 83 83.56 -16.32 -0.86
CA LEU A 83 83.81 -16.87 -2.18
C LEU A 83 82.58 -17.68 -2.62
N THR A 84 82.05 -17.38 -3.80
CA THR A 84 80.91 -18.11 -4.38
C THR A 84 81.42 -19.17 -5.35
N ASP A 85 81.21 -20.44 -5.01
CA ASP A 85 81.53 -21.60 -5.85
C ASP A 85 80.28 -22.04 -6.63
N ALA A 86 80.20 -21.63 -7.91
CA ALA A 86 79.11 -22.01 -8.80
C ALA A 86 79.24 -23.45 -9.34
N THR A 87 80.42 -24.07 -9.29
CA THR A 87 80.64 -25.44 -9.78
C THR A 87 80.35 -26.49 -8.71
N ASN A 88 80.29 -26.09 -7.43
CA ASN A 88 80.09 -26.94 -6.25
C ASN A 88 81.17 -28.02 -6.06
N GLN A 89 82.34 -27.84 -6.69
CA GLN A 89 83.41 -28.83 -6.71
C GLN A 89 84.61 -28.45 -5.85
N LEU A 90 84.70 -27.19 -5.39
CA LEU A 90 85.89 -26.74 -4.66
C LEU A 90 86.01 -27.44 -3.30
N THR A 91 87.25 -27.81 -2.97
CA THR A 91 87.63 -28.42 -1.69
C THR A 91 88.40 -27.46 -0.81
N ILE A 92 88.48 -27.73 0.50
CA ILE A 92 89.22 -26.88 1.43
C ILE A 92 90.71 -26.80 1.09
N GLU A 93 91.30 -27.89 0.58
CA GLU A 93 92.72 -27.97 0.19
C GLU A 93 93.06 -27.05 -0.98
N GLU A 94 92.09 -26.79 -1.87
CA GLU A 94 92.24 -25.85 -2.97
C GLU A 94 92.06 -24.41 -2.48
N ILE A 95 91.05 -24.17 -1.64
CA ILE A 95 90.67 -22.82 -1.17
C ILE A 95 91.73 -22.19 -0.27
N VAL A 96 92.49 -22.99 0.47
CA VAL A 96 93.58 -22.51 1.32
C VAL A 96 94.80 -22.07 0.49
N LYS A 97 94.90 -22.44 -0.79
CA LYS A 97 96.03 -22.04 -1.64
C LYS A 97 96.04 -20.52 -1.87
N PRO A 98 97.23 -19.89 -1.95
CA PRO A 98 97.36 -18.43 -2.11
C PRO A 98 96.63 -17.89 -3.34
N GLU A 99 96.54 -18.70 -4.41
CA GLU A 99 95.83 -18.37 -5.65
C GLU A 99 94.35 -18.05 -5.43
N TYR A 100 93.72 -18.70 -4.45
CA TYR A 100 92.30 -18.50 -4.16
C TYR A 100 92.02 -17.30 -3.25
N ALA A 101 93.04 -16.73 -2.61
CA ALA A 101 92.89 -15.60 -1.70
C ALA A 101 92.31 -14.35 -2.39
N ALA A 102 92.58 -14.16 -3.68
CA ALA A 102 92.09 -13.03 -4.47
C ALA A 102 90.60 -13.11 -4.83
N TYR A 103 89.97 -14.29 -4.71
CA TYR A 103 88.55 -14.48 -5.03
C TYR A 103 87.63 -14.29 -3.82
N PHE A 104 88.18 -14.07 -2.63
CA PHE A 104 87.41 -13.74 -1.44
C PHE A 104 87.05 -12.25 -1.44
N VAL A 105 85.75 -11.95 -1.54
CA VAL A 105 85.22 -10.58 -1.62
C VAL A 105 84.41 -10.26 -0.36
N LYS A 106 84.48 -9.02 0.11
CA LYS A 106 83.64 -8.56 1.22
C LYS A 106 82.17 -8.47 0.76
N PRO A 107 81.20 -8.98 1.54
CA PRO A 107 79.79 -8.86 1.18
C PRO A 107 79.35 -7.38 1.07
N GLU A 108 78.48 -7.08 0.11
CA GLU A 108 77.93 -5.72 -0.13
C GLU A 108 77.04 -5.23 1.02
N LYS A 109 76.44 -6.16 1.77
CA LYS A 109 75.51 -5.89 2.86
C LYS A 109 76.06 -6.44 4.17
N ASP A 110 75.67 -5.83 5.29
CA ASP A 110 76.01 -6.29 6.64
C ASP A 110 75.31 -7.61 7.05
N TYR A 111 74.54 -8.22 6.15
CA TYR A 111 73.90 -9.52 6.29
C TYR A 111 74.07 -10.34 5.01
N LEU A 112 74.12 -11.67 5.14
CA LEU A 112 74.20 -12.57 3.99
C LEU A 112 72.81 -13.02 3.57
N SER A 113 72.42 -12.70 2.33
CA SER A 113 71.24 -13.24 1.69
C SER A 113 71.52 -13.48 0.22
N PHE A 114 71.37 -14.74 -0.20
CA PHE A 114 71.69 -15.21 -1.54
C PHE A 114 70.45 -15.66 -2.32
N GLY A 115 69.26 -15.57 -1.72
CA GLY A 115 68.02 -16.03 -2.34
C GLY A 115 68.04 -17.53 -2.63
N TYR A 116 67.38 -17.93 -3.71
CA TYR A 116 67.38 -19.33 -4.18
C TYR A 116 68.57 -19.54 -5.12
N SER A 117 69.63 -20.16 -4.60
CA SER A 117 70.86 -20.47 -5.35
C SER A 117 71.39 -21.84 -4.93
N ASN A 118 71.86 -22.62 -5.89
CA ASN A 118 72.49 -23.93 -5.63
C ASN A 118 74.01 -23.85 -5.48
N ALA A 119 74.58 -22.64 -5.58
CA ALA A 119 76.01 -22.42 -5.41
C ALA A 119 76.44 -22.71 -3.97
N THR A 120 77.68 -23.15 -3.82
CA THR A 120 78.31 -23.35 -2.51
C THR A 120 78.99 -22.07 -2.11
N TYR A 121 78.77 -21.63 -0.87
CA TYR A 121 79.34 -20.41 -0.35
C TYR A 121 80.43 -20.74 0.66
N TRP A 122 81.63 -20.23 0.39
CA TRP A 122 82.80 -20.36 1.25
C TRP A 122 83.03 -19.05 1.99
N ILE A 123 82.95 -19.09 3.31
CA ILE A 123 83.01 -17.92 4.17
C ILE A 123 84.26 -18.01 5.04
N LYS A 124 85.18 -17.06 4.87
CA LYS A 124 86.40 -16.96 5.67
C LYS A 124 86.17 -16.04 6.86
N ILE A 125 86.50 -16.52 8.05
CA ILE A 125 86.30 -15.84 9.32
C ILE A 125 87.62 -15.84 10.09
N GLN A 126 88.10 -14.66 10.49
CA GLN A 126 89.31 -14.53 11.32
C GLN A 126 88.94 -13.97 12.68
N ILE A 127 89.29 -14.69 13.75
CA ILE A 127 88.91 -14.34 15.13
C ILE A 127 90.17 -14.22 15.98
N ARG A 128 90.30 -13.11 16.70
CA ARG A 128 91.34 -12.91 17.72
C ARG A 128 90.72 -12.64 19.07
N TYR A 129 91.12 -13.41 20.08
CA TYR A 129 90.64 -13.22 21.45
C TYR A 129 91.55 -12.28 22.23
N GLU A 130 91.02 -11.11 22.61
CA GLU A 130 91.69 -10.08 23.39
C GLU A 130 90.91 -9.80 24.69
N PRO A 131 91.18 -10.54 25.78
CA PRO A 131 90.45 -10.37 27.03
C PRO A 131 90.67 -8.97 27.62
N SER A 132 89.59 -8.28 28.00
CA SER A 132 89.65 -6.91 28.55
C SER A 132 90.26 -6.83 29.95
N LYS A 133 90.36 -7.94 30.70
CA LYS A 133 90.93 -7.97 32.06
C LYS A 133 92.08 -8.99 32.15
N LYS A 134 93.18 -8.62 32.80
CA LYS A 134 94.39 -9.48 32.96
C LYS A 134 94.14 -10.83 33.65
N ARG A 135 93.04 -11.00 34.40
CA ARG A 135 92.68 -12.21 35.18
C ARG A 135 91.81 -13.24 34.43
N GLN A 136 91.52 -13.03 33.15
CA GLN A 136 90.68 -13.95 32.36
C GLN A 136 91.47 -15.17 31.83
N PRO A 137 90.79 -16.30 31.57
CA PRO A 137 91.43 -17.53 31.11
C PRO A 137 92.17 -17.35 29.78
N ASN A 138 93.21 -18.15 29.55
CA ASN A 138 93.99 -18.15 28.30
C ASN A 138 93.22 -18.75 27.11
N THR A 139 92.12 -19.45 27.38
CA THR A 139 91.22 -20.07 26.41
C THR A 139 89.81 -19.55 26.64
N GLU A 140 89.05 -19.36 25.57
CA GLU A 140 87.64 -18.99 25.62
C GLU A 140 86.84 -19.88 24.68
N TYR A 141 85.69 -20.37 25.15
CA TYR A 141 84.80 -21.24 24.40
C TYR A 141 83.68 -20.43 23.76
N TRP A 142 83.40 -20.70 22.49
CA TRP A 142 82.37 -20.01 21.73
C TRP A 142 81.52 -20.98 20.94
N TYR A 143 80.27 -20.61 20.72
CA TYR A 143 79.41 -21.23 19.72
C TYR A 143 79.32 -20.32 18.50
N LEU A 144 79.85 -20.79 17.37
CA LEU A 144 79.63 -20.17 16.07
C LEU A 144 78.31 -20.70 15.51
N GLU A 145 77.28 -19.86 15.55
CA GLU A 145 75.96 -20.18 15.05
C GLU A 145 75.80 -19.71 13.60
N VAL A 146 75.39 -20.64 12.75
CA VAL A 146 74.79 -20.37 11.45
C VAL A 146 73.29 -20.50 11.66
N ALA A 147 72.61 -19.36 11.85
CA ALA A 147 71.21 -19.31 12.30
C ALA A 147 70.22 -19.60 11.14
N LYS A 148 70.34 -20.79 10.56
CA LYS A 148 69.43 -21.38 9.56
C LYS A 148 69.28 -22.87 9.89
N PRO A 149 68.06 -23.37 10.08
CA PRO A 149 67.82 -24.79 10.36
C PRO A 149 68.01 -25.66 9.11
N LEU A 150 68.36 -26.93 9.34
CA LEU A 150 68.38 -28.00 8.33
C LEU A 150 69.15 -27.62 7.04
N LEU A 151 70.36 -27.08 7.17
CA LEU A 151 71.24 -26.82 6.02
C LEU A 151 71.66 -28.14 5.37
N ARG A 152 71.71 -28.18 4.02
CA ARG A 152 72.19 -29.36 3.28
C ARG A 152 73.68 -29.59 3.51
N VAL A 153 74.48 -28.53 3.46
CA VAL A 153 75.92 -28.54 3.76
C VAL A 153 76.24 -27.42 4.73
N ALA A 154 76.91 -27.76 5.83
CA ALA A 154 77.40 -26.83 6.84
C ALA A 154 78.64 -27.46 7.48
N GLU A 155 79.81 -27.12 6.93
CA GLU A 155 81.11 -27.64 7.38
C GLU A 155 81.99 -26.48 7.82
N LEU A 156 82.56 -26.58 9.02
CA LEU A 156 83.52 -25.61 9.54
C LEU A 156 84.91 -26.24 9.55
N TYR A 157 85.84 -25.61 8.84
CA TYR A 157 87.25 -25.97 8.81
C TYR A 157 88.05 -24.98 9.64
N ARG A 158 88.95 -25.48 10.48
CA ARG A 158 89.92 -24.69 11.25
C ARG A 158 91.32 -24.96 10.74
N LEU A 159 92.04 -23.90 10.41
CA LEU A 159 93.46 -23.96 10.05
C LEU A 159 94.32 -23.83 11.32
N HIS A 160 95.15 -24.83 11.59
CA HIS A 160 96.11 -24.82 12.69
C HIS A 160 97.44 -24.18 12.27
N SER A 161 98.24 -23.74 13.25
CA SER A 161 99.54 -23.09 13.01
C SER A 161 100.59 -24.01 12.38
N ASP A 162 100.39 -25.33 12.44
CA ASP A 162 101.23 -26.36 11.81
C ASP A 162 100.81 -26.69 10.37
N GLY A 163 99.78 -26.02 9.84
CA GLY A 163 99.22 -26.28 8.51
C GLY A 163 98.20 -27.41 8.45
N SER A 164 97.92 -28.11 9.56
CA SER A 164 96.87 -29.12 9.62
C SER A 164 95.46 -28.48 9.61
N ILE A 165 94.48 -29.19 9.04
CA ILE A 165 93.10 -28.75 8.92
C ILE A 165 92.21 -29.69 9.74
N SER A 166 91.49 -29.16 10.72
CA SER A 166 90.42 -29.89 11.40
C SER A 166 89.06 -29.48 10.85
N SER A 167 88.11 -30.42 10.75
CA SER A 167 86.76 -30.17 10.24
C SER A 167 85.69 -30.56 11.26
N GLN A 168 84.63 -29.78 11.29
CA GLN A 168 83.41 -30.06 12.03
C GLN A 168 82.23 -29.99 11.07
N GLN A 169 81.23 -30.84 11.25
CA GLN A 169 80.02 -30.87 10.43
C GLN A 169 78.80 -30.69 11.32
N ALA A 170 77.87 -29.83 10.90
CA ALA A 170 76.62 -29.54 11.60
C ALA A 170 75.43 -29.46 10.63
N ASP A 171 75.37 -30.34 9.63
CA ASP A 171 74.36 -30.35 8.56
C ASP A 171 73.49 -31.61 8.52
N LEU A 172 72.56 -31.66 7.56
CA LEU A 172 71.58 -32.74 7.36
C LEU A 172 72.17 -34.10 6.98
N ARG A 173 73.43 -34.18 6.52
CA ARG A 173 74.01 -35.44 6.04
C ARG A 173 74.39 -36.39 7.18
N LYS A 174 74.42 -35.90 8.42
CA LYS A 174 74.54 -36.74 9.62
C LYS A 174 73.17 -36.90 10.30
N PRO A 175 72.79 -38.13 10.70
CA PRO A 175 71.62 -38.35 11.53
C PRO A 175 71.65 -37.44 12.76
N TYR A 176 70.49 -36.89 13.12
CA TYR A 176 70.39 -35.93 14.21
C TYR A 176 70.89 -36.46 15.56
N ALA A 177 70.72 -37.77 15.81
CA ALA A 177 71.19 -38.44 17.02
C ALA A 177 72.71 -38.39 17.18
N ASP A 178 73.45 -38.35 16.07
CA ASP A 178 74.92 -38.41 16.01
C ASP A 178 75.56 -37.02 15.97
N ARG A 179 74.76 -35.95 16.04
CA ARG A 179 75.27 -34.58 16.07
C ARG A 179 75.93 -34.28 17.43
N PRO A 180 77.09 -33.58 17.43
CA PRO A 180 77.79 -33.22 18.65
C PRO A 180 76.97 -32.27 19.55
N LEU A 181 76.19 -31.39 18.93
CA LEU A 181 75.19 -30.57 19.60
C LEU A 181 73.83 -30.84 18.98
N LYS A 182 72.87 -31.30 19.80
CA LYS A 182 71.48 -31.56 19.39
C LYS A 182 70.69 -30.25 19.37
N LEU A 183 71.02 -29.42 18.39
CA LEU A 183 70.40 -28.11 18.17
C LEU A 183 69.77 -28.06 16.77
N VAL A 184 68.76 -27.21 16.63
CA VAL A 184 68.01 -27.04 15.38
C VAL A 184 68.84 -26.29 14.33
N ASN A 185 69.53 -25.24 14.76
CA ASN A 185 70.48 -24.50 13.93
C ASN A 185 71.83 -25.22 13.82
N SER A 186 72.57 -24.95 12.74
CA SER A 186 73.94 -25.44 12.59
C SER A 186 74.88 -24.65 13.49
N VAL A 187 75.38 -25.28 14.55
CA VAL A 187 76.24 -24.65 15.56
C VAL A 187 77.55 -25.41 15.69
N PHE A 188 78.65 -24.66 15.69
CA PHE A 188 79.99 -25.21 15.81
C PHE A 188 80.66 -24.75 17.11
N PRO A 189 81.04 -25.66 18.01
CA PRO A 189 81.88 -25.33 19.16
C PRO A 189 83.30 -24.98 18.69
N ILE A 190 83.76 -23.78 19.01
CA ILE A 190 85.13 -23.33 18.72
C ILE A 190 85.82 -22.84 19.99
N VAL A 191 87.15 -22.95 19.99
CA VAL A 191 88.00 -22.48 21.09
C VAL A 191 88.98 -21.47 20.53
N THR A 192 89.01 -20.28 21.13
CA THR A 192 89.98 -19.23 20.81
C THR A 192 91.02 -19.12 21.91
N LEU A 193 92.25 -18.79 21.50
CA LEU A 193 93.41 -18.65 22.38
C LEU A 193 93.77 -17.17 22.51
N ARG A 194 94.17 -16.76 23.71
CA ARG A 194 94.53 -15.38 24.02
C ARG A 194 95.61 -14.87 23.08
N ASP A 195 95.37 -13.69 22.50
CA ASP A 195 96.26 -12.96 21.59
C ASP A 195 96.65 -13.73 20.32
N GLN A 196 96.00 -14.85 20.02
CA GLN A 196 96.22 -15.63 18.80
C GLN A 196 95.05 -15.46 17.82
N THR A 197 95.37 -15.25 16.55
CA THR A 197 94.38 -15.20 15.46
C THR A 197 94.10 -16.61 14.95
N SER A 198 92.86 -17.06 15.07
CA SER A 198 92.37 -18.31 14.48
C SER A 198 91.63 -18.03 13.18
N THR A 199 91.96 -18.76 12.11
CA THR A 199 91.27 -18.66 10.82
C THR A 199 90.35 -19.86 10.61
N PHE A 200 89.10 -19.58 10.27
CA PHE A 200 88.07 -20.55 9.99
C PHE A 200 87.51 -20.37 8.57
N PHE A 201 87.18 -21.48 7.91
CA PHE A 201 86.47 -21.51 6.65
C PHE A 201 85.15 -22.27 6.84
N LEU A 202 84.04 -21.61 6.58
CA LEU A 202 82.71 -22.18 6.67
C LEU A 202 82.17 -22.44 5.25
N LYS A 203 81.86 -23.70 4.95
CA LYS A 203 81.23 -24.15 3.70
C LYS A 203 79.73 -24.27 3.93
N VAL A 204 78.92 -23.51 3.19
CA VAL A 204 77.46 -23.54 3.29
C VAL A 204 76.80 -23.77 1.94
N ASN A 205 75.83 -24.68 1.90
CA ASN A 205 74.93 -24.88 0.76
C ASN A 205 73.55 -25.33 1.28
N ASN A 206 72.48 -24.93 0.61
CA ASN A 206 71.11 -25.24 0.98
C ASN A 206 70.19 -25.27 -0.25
N ASP A 207 69.15 -26.10 -0.21
CA ASP A 207 68.20 -26.26 -1.33
C ASP A 207 66.99 -25.30 -1.25
N SER A 208 66.95 -24.44 -0.22
CA SER A 208 65.94 -23.38 -0.04
C SER A 208 66.61 -22.02 0.08
N ALA A 209 65.80 -20.95 0.10
CA ALA A 209 66.30 -19.57 0.19
C ALA A 209 67.36 -19.43 1.30
N LEU A 210 68.56 -19.03 0.90
CA LEU A 210 69.73 -19.00 1.76
C LEU A 210 69.95 -17.57 2.27
N TYR A 211 69.56 -17.35 3.52
CA TYR A 211 70.00 -16.21 4.32
C TYR A 211 70.79 -16.77 5.50
N ILE A 212 71.95 -16.19 5.79
CA ILE A 212 72.90 -16.74 6.76
C ILE A 212 73.27 -15.67 7.79
N PRO A 213 72.53 -15.58 8.91
CA PRO A 213 72.98 -14.80 10.05
C PRO A 213 74.09 -15.60 10.75
N ILE A 214 75.32 -15.11 10.72
CA ILE A 214 76.44 -15.70 11.45
C ILE A 214 76.67 -14.89 12.72
N LYS A 215 76.48 -15.56 13.86
CA LYS A 215 76.69 -14.95 15.17
C LYS A 215 77.59 -15.84 16.01
N LEU A 216 78.51 -15.20 16.73
CA LEU A 216 79.33 -15.86 17.72
C LEU A 216 78.72 -15.63 19.10
N TRP A 217 78.56 -16.68 19.89
CA TRP A 217 77.90 -16.62 21.19
C TRP A 217 78.75 -17.23 22.30
N LYS A 218 78.67 -16.63 23.49
CA LYS A 218 79.10 -17.32 24.71
C LYS A 218 78.13 -18.48 25.02
N PRO A 219 78.62 -19.66 25.45
CA PRO A 219 77.78 -20.83 25.71
C PRO A 219 76.58 -20.57 26.62
N GLU A 220 76.77 -19.87 27.74
CA GLU A 220 75.70 -19.56 28.70
C GLU A 220 74.55 -18.76 28.07
N LYS A 221 74.89 -17.72 27.29
CA LYS A 221 73.93 -16.82 26.66
C LYS A 221 73.22 -17.48 25.49
N TYR A 222 73.93 -18.36 24.78
CA TYR A 222 73.35 -19.17 23.72
C TYR A 222 72.24 -20.10 24.24
N VAL A 223 72.47 -20.75 25.38
CA VAL A 223 71.44 -21.62 26.01
C VAL A 223 70.19 -20.83 26.38
N HIS A 224 70.34 -19.63 26.96
CA HIS A 224 69.20 -18.76 27.24
C HIS A 224 68.42 -18.36 25.98
N LYS A 225 69.14 -18.00 24.91
CA LYS A 225 68.54 -17.67 23.61
C LYS A 225 67.73 -18.83 23.05
N VAL A 226 68.33 -20.02 22.96
CA VAL A 226 67.66 -21.23 22.45
C VAL A 226 66.46 -21.60 23.31
N SER A 227 66.57 -21.52 24.64
CA SER A 227 65.46 -21.79 25.55
C SER A 227 64.27 -20.86 25.30
N PHE A 228 64.52 -19.58 25.03
CA PHE A 228 63.46 -18.62 24.70
C PHE A 228 62.81 -18.92 23.35
N GLU A 229 63.61 -19.18 22.32
CA GLU A 229 63.11 -19.52 20.97
C GLU A 229 62.27 -20.80 20.97
N GLU A 230 62.77 -21.89 21.58
CA GLU A 230 62.02 -23.16 21.67
C GLU A 230 60.74 -23.02 22.51
N THR A 231 60.73 -22.17 23.54
CA THR A 231 59.50 -21.88 24.30
C THR A 231 58.47 -21.16 23.42
N LEU A 232 58.91 -20.16 22.65
CA LEU A 232 58.04 -19.41 21.75
C LEU A 232 57.43 -20.31 20.67
N PHE A 233 58.25 -21.13 20.00
CA PHE A 233 57.78 -22.10 19.02
C PHE A 233 56.93 -23.21 19.64
N GLY A 234 57.24 -23.63 20.87
CA GLY A 234 56.40 -24.55 21.64
C GLY A 234 54.99 -24.01 21.88
N VAL A 235 54.86 -22.74 22.26
CA VAL A 235 53.56 -22.06 22.40
C VAL A 235 52.83 -21.99 21.05
N PHE A 236 53.55 -21.66 19.98
CA PHE A 236 52.97 -21.61 18.63
C PHE A 236 52.42 -22.98 18.18
N TYR A 237 53.24 -24.03 18.19
CA TYR A 237 52.83 -25.37 17.77
C TYR A 237 51.74 -25.96 18.68
N GLY A 238 51.84 -25.73 20.00
CA GLY A 238 50.79 -26.10 20.96
C GLY A 238 49.46 -25.39 20.66
N GLY A 239 49.50 -24.09 20.37
CA GLY A 239 48.33 -23.31 19.96
C GLY A 239 47.68 -23.84 18.68
N MET A 240 48.48 -24.17 17.67
CA MET A 240 47.99 -24.78 16.43
C MET A 240 47.33 -26.15 16.66
N LEU A 241 47.94 -27.02 17.46
CA LEU A 241 47.37 -28.33 17.81
C LEU A 241 46.05 -28.20 18.59
N VAL A 242 45.98 -27.27 19.54
CA VAL A 242 44.73 -26.98 20.27
C VAL A 242 43.64 -26.50 19.32
N LEU A 243 43.97 -25.60 18.38
CA LEU A 243 43.01 -25.13 17.38
C LEU A 243 42.55 -26.25 16.45
N ILE A 244 43.44 -27.15 16.02
CA ILE A 244 43.10 -28.32 15.22
C ILE A 244 42.13 -29.23 15.99
N ALA A 245 42.46 -29.60 17.24
CA ALA A 245 41.62 -30.45 18.07
C ALA A 245 40.25 -29.81 18.36
N TYR A 246 40.24 -28.50 18.66
CA TYR A 246 39.02 -27.73 18.89
C TYR A 246 38.12 -27.70 17.65
N ASN A 247 38.66 -27.41 16.47
CA ASN A 247 37.89 -27.38 15.23
C ASN A 247 37.43 -28.78 14.81
N LEU A 248 38.20 -29.83 15.11
CA LEU A 248 37.77 -31.21 14.89
C LEU A 248 36.64 -31.62 15.82
N PHE A 249 36.68 -31.21 17.09
CA PHE A 249 35.56 -31.38 18.03
C PHE A 249 34.30 -30.66 17.53
N LEU A 250 34.44 -29.41 17.08
CA LEU A 250 33.32 -28.66 16.50
C LEU A 250 32.75 -29.31 15.23
N PHE A 251 33.59 -29.92 14.41
CA PHE A 251 33.13 -30.72 13.27
C PHE A 251 32.19 -31.85 13.73
N PHE A 252 32.55 -32.63 14.74
CA PHE A 252 31.69 -33.70 15.25
C PHE A 252 30.44 -33.17 15.96
N ALA A 253 30.55 -32.05 16.69
CA ALA A 253 29.44 -31.45 17.40
C ALA A 253 28.39 -30.80 16.47
N VAL A 254 28.83 -30.19 15.37
CA VAL A 254 27.98 -29.36 14.49
C VAL A 254 27.70 -30.01 13.14
N GLN A 255 28.52 -30.97 12.72
CA GLN A 255 28.44 -31.65 11.41
C GLN A 255 28.56 -30.71 10.19
N ASP A 256 29.15 -29.51 10.35
CA ASP A 256 29.45 -28.62 9.23
C ASP A 256 30.83 -28.95 8.64
N ARG A 257 30.85 -29.34 7.36
CA ARG A 257 32.07 -29.73 6.61
C ARG A 257 33.13 -28.63 6.52
N SER A 258 32.78 -27.36 6.72
CA SER A 258 33.76 -26.27 6.74
C SER A 258 34.81 -26.43 7.83
N TYR A 259 34.46 -27.02 8.98
CA TYR A 259 35.41 -27.31 10.05
C TYR A 259 36.44 -28.35 9.64
N LEU A 260 35.99 -29.40 8.95
CA LEU A 260 36.89 -30.46 8.48
C LEU A 260 37.88 -29.92 7.44
N TYR A 261 37.41 -29.13 6.46
CA TYR A 261 38.31 -28.50 5.49
C TYR A 261 39.29 -27.54 6.15
N TYR A 262 38.85 -26.83 7.18
CA TYR A 262 39.71 -25.95 7.95
C TYR A 262 40.76 -26.71 8.78
N VAL A 263 40.40 -27.86 9.36
CA VAL A 263 41.35 -28.75 10.04
C VAL A 263 42.42 -29.25 9.09
N PHE A 264 42.06 -29.68 7.87
CA PHE A 264 43.04 -30.07 6.85
C PHE A 264 43.97 -28.92 6.46
N TYR A 265 43.43 -27.70 6.40
CA TYR A 265 44.23 -26.50 6.17
C TYR A 265 45.23 -26.24 7.29
N LEU A 266 44.76 -26.19 8.54
CA LEU A 266 45.62 -25.96 9.71
C LEU A 266 46.69 -27.05 9.86
N ALA A 267 46.33 -28.31 9.63
CA ALA A 267 47.28 -29.43 9.67
C ALA A 267 48.34 -29.32 8.56
N SER A 268 47.95 -28.93 7.35
CA SER A 268 48.90 -28.73 6.24
C SER A 268 49.82 -27.53 6.50
N ALA A 269 49.27 -26.43 7.04
CA ALA A 269 50.04 -25.24 7.42
C ALA A 269 51.04 -25.56 8.54
N LEU A 270 50.58 -26.23 9.60
CA LEU A 270 51.44 -26.70 10.70
C LEU A 270 52.56 -27.61 10.19
N TYR A 271 52.25 -28.56 9.30
CA TYR A 271 53.25 -29.45 8.72
C TYR A 271 54.33 -28.70 7.92
N PHE A 272 53.92 -27.74 7.07
CA PHE A 272 54.86 -26.88 6.35
C PHE A 272 55.75 -26.08 7.29
N GLU A 273 55.19 -25.50 8.35
CA GLU A 273 55.95 -24.70 9.31
C GLU A 273 56.94 -25.53 10.14
N VAL A 274 56.57 -26.76 10.50
CA VAL A 274 57.50 -27.68 11.16
C VAL A 274 58.66 -28.04 10.23
N ILE A 275 58.42 -28.25 8.93
CA ILE A 275 59.50 -28.57 7.98
C ILE A 275 60.40 -27.35 7.72
N GLU A 276 59.84 -26.16 7.50
CA GLU A 276 60.62 -24.96 7.16
C GLU A 276 61.42 -24.43 8.35
N LEU A 277 60.83 -24.45 9.56
CA LEU A 277 61.46 -23.89 10.76
C LEU A 277 62.21 -24.94 11.59
N ALA A 278 61.84 -26.21 11.49
CA ALA A 278 62.45 -27.36 12.18
C ALA A 278 62.52 -27.29 13.72
N HIS A 279 62.01 -26.23 14.35
CA HIS A 279 61.88 -26.12 15.79
C HIS A 279 60.93 -27.23 16.31
N GLY A 280 61.20 -27.77 17.51
CA GLY A 280 60.45 -28.92 18.04
C GLY A 280 60.75 -30.29 17.40
N THR A 281 61.39 -30.37 16.23
CA THR A 281 61.87 -31.65 15.65
C THR A 281 62.82 -32.45 16.57
N PRO A 282 63.65 -31.83 17.45
CA PRO A 282 64.49 -32.59 18.38
C PRO A 282 63.72 -33.44 19.39
N LEU A 283 62.45 -33.11 19.66
CA LEU A 283 61.58 -33.88 20.57
C LEU A 283 61.14 -35.21 19.95
N TYR A 284 61.26 -35.35 18.63
CA TYR A 284 60.80 -36.52 17.87
C TYR A 284 61.87 -37.06 16.91
N PRO A 285 63.01 -37.57 17.42
CA PRO A 285 64.16 -37.94 16.58
C PRO A 285 63.86 -39.02 15.53
N TRP A 286 62.91 -39.91 15.84
CA TRP A 286 62.49 -41.03 15.01
C TRP A 286 61.54 -40.64 13.86
N GLY A 287 61.02 -39.42 13.86
CA GLY A 287 60.13 -38.90 12.82
C GLY A 287 60.80 -37.98 11.80
N MET A 288 62.11 -37.71 11.92
CA MET A 288 62.79 -36.71 11.08
C MET A 288 62.76 -37.01 9.58
N GLU A 289 62.68 -38.28 9.17
CA GLU A 289 62.54 -38.66 7.76
C GLU A 289 61.26 -38.08 7.14
N TRP A 290 60.20 -37.94 7.94
CA TRP A 290 58.91 -37.39 7.50
C TRP A 290 58.94 -35.85 7.44
N PHE A 291 59.90 -35.21 8.11
CA PHE A 291 60.06 -33.74 8.14
C PHE A 291 61.21 -33.26 7.25
N ASN A 292 61.49 -33.97 6.15
CA ASN A 292 62.52 -33.58 5.19
C ASN A 292 62.08 -32.38 4.34
N LYS A 293 63.00 -31.46 4.06
CA LYS A 293 62.80 -30.28 3.20
C LYS A 293 62.40 -30.62 1.77
N GLU A 294 62.71 -31.82 1.30
CA GLU A 294 62.27 -32.32 -0.02
C GLU A 294 60.74 -32.30 -0.18
N TYR A 295 59.98 -32.39 0.92
CA TYR A 295 58.52 -32.38 0.90
C TYR A 295 57.89 -30.98 0.98
N ILE A 296 58.69 -29.89 1.05
CA ILE A 296 58.19 -28.52 1.06
C ILE A 296 57.23 -28.22 -0.09
N PRO A 297 57.53 -28.57 -1.36
CA PRO A 297 56.62 -28.32 -2.49
C PRO A 297 55.26 -29.01 -2.31
N VAL A 298 55.26 -30.26 -1.85
CA VAL A 298 54.04 -31.03 -1.59
C VAL A 298 53.22 -30.41 -0.47
N ALA A 299 53.88 -30.02 0.64
CA ALA A 299 53.22 -29.36 1.76
C ALA A 299 52.53 -28.06 1.34
N ILE A 300 53.21 -27.23 0.53
CA ILE A 300 52.66 -26.00 -0.03
C ILE A 300 51.38 -26.30 -0.85
N TRP A 301 51.40 -27.28 -1.75
CA TRP A 301 50.21 -27.58 -2.54
C TRP A 301 49.06 -28.17 -1.71
N CYS A 302 49.35 -28.97 -0.68
CA CYS A 302 48.35 -29.45 0.28
C CYS A 302 47.66 -28.29 1.03
N ILE A 303 48.41 -27.27 1.43
CA ILE A 303 47.87 -26.03 2.01
C ILE A 303 46.89 -25.38 1.03
N TRP A 304 47.23 -25.30 -0.26
CA TRP A 304 46.34 -24.65 -1.23
C TRP A 304 45.08 -25.46 -1.54
N LEU A 305 45.19 -26.78 -1.68
CA LEU A 305 44.03 -27.66 -1.89
C LEU A 305 43.02 -27.54 -0.74
N SER A 306 43.51 -27.56 0.50
CA SER A 306 42.69 -27.38 1.71
C SER A 306 42.18 -25.94 1.87
N SER A 307 43.01 -24.92 1.60
CA SER A 307 42.60 -23.50 1.62
C SER A 307 41.47 -23.23 0.63
N PHE A 308 41.57 -23.75 -0.59
CA PHE A 308 40.56 -23.53 -1.64
C PHE A 308 39.25 -24.23 -1.31
N THR A 309 39.30 -25.48 -0.84
CA THR A 309 38.09 -26.21 -0.43
C THR A 309 37.42 -25.55 0.76
N PHE A 310 38.19 -25.11 1.75
CA PHE A 310 37.70 -24.31 2.86
C PHE A 310 37.05 -23.01 2.39
N THR A 311 37.76 -22.18 1.62
CA THR A 311 37.29 -20.87 1.12
C THR A 311 36.02 -21.01 0.30
N ARG A 312 35.97 -22.01 -0.59
CA ARG A 312 34.81 -22.30 -1.43
C ARG A 312 33.57 -22.61 -0.61
N ASN A 313 33.70 -23.41 0.46
CA ASN A 313 32.58 -23.79 1.32
C ASN A 313 32.21 -22.67 2.31
N PHE A 314 33.20 -22.04 2.93
CA PHE A 314 33.03 -21.02 3.96
C PHE A 314 32.39 -19.73 3.42
N LEU A 315 32.82 -19.27 2.24
CA LEU A 315 32.24 -18.11 1.57
C LEU A 315 31.03 -18.46 0.68
N GLU A 316 30.63 -19.74 0.62
CA GLU A 316 29.53 -20.23 -0.21
C GLU A 316 29.68 -19.83 -1.70
N LEU A 317 30.91 -19.86 -2.23
CA LEU A 317 31.23 -19.33 -3.56
C LEU A 317 30.36 -19.89 -4.70
N PRO A 318 30.03 -21.20 -4.75
CA PRO A 318 29.15 -21.73 -5.81
C PRO A 318 27.76 -21.10 -5.83
N LYS A 319 27.24 -20.69 -4.67
CA LYS A 319 25.89 -20.11 -4.53
C LYS A 319 25.90 -18.58 -4.69
N ARG A 320 26.89 -17.90 -4.09
CA ARG A 320 26.94 -16.43 -4.02
C ARG A 320 27.76 -15.78 -5.12
N HIS A 321 28.83 -16.42 -5.58
CA HIS A 321 29.83 -15.84 -6.49
C HIS A 321 30.29 -16.86 -7.55
N PRO A 322 29.42 -17.24 -8.51
CA PRO A 322 29.71 -18.30 -9.48
C PRO A 322 30.92 -17.99 -10.39
N ILE A 323 31.17 -16.71 -10.71
CA ILE A 323 32.32 -16.30 -11.52
C ILE A 323 33.64 -16.57 -10.78
N ILE A 324 33.74 -16.17 -9.52
CA ILE A 324 34.93 -16.40 -8.69
C ILE A 324 35.15 -17.91 -8.51
N ASN A 325 34.07 -18.67 -8.29
CA ASN A 325 34.14 -20.12 -8.23
C ASN A 325 34.64 -20.75 -9.54
N ALA A 326 34.20 -20.23 -10.69
CA ALA A 326 34.66 -20.70 -12.01
C ALA A 326 36.14 -20.39 -12.26
N ILE A 327 36.65 -19.26 -11.76
CA ILE A 327 38.09 -18.90 -11.85
C ILE A 327 38.94 -19.77 -10.92
N LEU A 328 38.45 -20.04 -9.70
CA LEU A 328 39.17 -20.88 -8.73
C LEU A 328 39.25 -22.35 -9.13
N THR A 329 38.27 -22.85 -9.88
CA THR A 329 38.19 -24.29 -10.20
C THR A 329 39.41 -24.77 -11.03
N PRO A 330 39.83 -24.09 -12.11
CA PRO A 330 41.09 -24.39 -12.80
C PRO A 330 42.33 -24.32 -11.90
N VAL A 331 42.40 -23.32 -11.01
CA VAL A 331 43.53 -23.16 -10.07
C VAL A 331 43.61 -24.33 -9.08
N PHE A 332 42.45 -24.81 -8.60
CA PHE A 332 42.36 -26.00 -7.76
C PHE A 332 42.82 -27.26 -8.51
N ILE A 333 42.37 -27.46 -9.74
CA ILE A 333 42.80 -28.60 -10.58
C ILE A 333 44.30 -28.54 -10.84
N PHE A 334 44.84 -27.35 -11.15
CA PHE A 334 46.27 -27.14 -11.30
C PHE A 334 47.04 -27.50 -10.04
N SER A 335 46.55 -27.08 -8.86
CA SER A 335 47.18 -27.41 -7.57
C SER A 335 47.21 -28.92 -7.31
N LEU A 336 46.14 -29.63 -7.69
CA LEU A 336 46.06 -31.09 -7.57
C LEU A 336 47.06 -31.79 -8.49
N ILE A 337 47.16 -31.35 -9.75
CA ILE A 337 48.14 -31.87 -10.70
C ILE A 337 49.56 -31.55 -10.25
N ALA A 338 49.81 -30.33 -9.78
CA ALA A 338 51.11 -29.89 -9.30
C ALA A 338 51.61 -30.73 -8.12
N THR A 339 50.72 -31.11 -7.19
CA THR A 339 51.04 -32.02 -6.08
C THR A 339 51.59 -33.35 -6.59
N GLY A 340 50.98 -33.94 -7.62
CA GLY A 340 51.47 -35.20 -8.22
C GLY A 340 52.77 -35.02 -9.00
N LEU A 341 52.92 -33.90 -9.72
CA LEU A 341 54.13 -33.58 -10.47
C LEU A 341 55.36 -33.36 -9.57
N CYS A 342 55.17 -33.00 -8.30
CA CYS A 342 56.27 -32.88 -7.33
C CYS A 342 57.08 -34.17 -7.17
N PHE A 343 56.47 -35.34 -7.38
CA PHE A 343 57.16 -36.63 -7.29
C PHE A 343 57.85 -37.06 -8.59
N LEU A 344 57.56 -36.38 -9.71
CA LEU A 344 58.05 -36.75 -11.05
C LEU A 344 59.12 -35.80 -11.58
N LEU A 345 59.15 -34.56 -11.09
CA LEU A 345 60.04 -33.51 -11.56
C LEU A 345 61.19 -33.25 -10.58
N PRO A 346 62.32 -32.69 -11.05
CA PRO A 346 63.42 -32.31 -10.17
C PRO A 346 62.96 -31.35 -9.06
N TYR A 347 63.44 -31.56 -7.84
CA TYR A 347 63.09 -30.76 -6.67
C TYR A 347 63.24 -29.25 -6.92
N GLU A 348 64.35 -28.83 -7.54
CA GLU A 348 64.65 -27.44 -7.85
C GLU A 348 63.55 -26.73 -8.66
N LEU A 349 63.06 -27.40 -9.70
CA LEU A 349 61.98 -26.86 -10.54
C LEU A 349 60.68 -26.79 -9.74
N THR A 350 60.38 -27.83 -8.97
CA THR A 350 59.11 -27.93 -8.23
C THR A 350 59.03 -26.89 -7.11
N VAL A 351 60.10 -26.65 -6.35
CA VAL A 351 60.12 -25.67 -5.27
C VAL A 351 59.99 -24.24 -5.79
N GLN A 352 60.69 -23.89 -6.88
CA GLN A 352 60.59 -22.56 -7.49
C GLN A 352 59.19 -22.28 -8.03
N VAL A 353 58.57 -23.24 -8.72
CA VAL A 353 57.20 -23.10 -9.22
C VAL A 353 56.22 -22.97 -8.04
N SER A 354 56.38 -23.81 -7.01
CA SER A 354 55.49 -23.81 -5.85
C SER A 354 55.55 -22.47 -5.11
N VAL A 355 56.74 -22.00 -4.73
CA VAL A 355 56.91 -20.73 -4.01
C VAL A 355 56.37 -19.54 -4.83
N ASN A 356 56.70 -19.47 -6.12
CA ASN A 356 56.28 -18.34 -6.95
C ASN A 356 54.77 -18.29 -7.17
N VAL A 357 54.15 -19.41 -7.57
CA VAL A 357 52.69 -19.46 -7.77
C VAL A 357 51.95 -19.18 -6.47
N CYS A 358 52.41 -19.78 -5.37
CA CYS A 358 51.76 -19.66 -4.07
C CYS A 358 51.89 -18.26 -3.47
N GLY A 359 53.01 -17.56 -3.71
CA GLY A 359 53.16 -16.17 -3.30
C GLY A 359 52.07 -15.25 -3.88
N TYR A 360 51.72 -15.44 -5.15
CA TYR A 360 50.60 -14.71 -5.77
C TYR A 360 49.25 -15.13 -5.19
N LEU A 361 49.05 -16.42 -4.94
CA LEU A 361 47.80 -16.94 -4.38
C LEU A 361 47.54 -16.40 -2.97
N VAL A 362 48.55 -16.30 -2.09
CA VAL A 362 48.42 -15.71 -0.74
C VAL A 362 47.84 -14.31 -0.82
N SER A 363 48.34 -13.49 -1.74
CA SER A 363 47.91 -12.10 -1.91
C SER A 363 46.49 -11.97 -2.48
N SER A 364 45.99 -13.01 -3.16
CA SER A 364 44.66 -13.02 -3.77
C SER A 364 43.53 -13.31 -2.77
N MET A 365 43.81 -14.00 -1.67
CA MET A 365 42.80 -14.42 -0.68
C MET A 365 42.12 -13.24 0.04
N PRO A 366 42.83 -12.23 0.54
CA PRO A 366 42.19 -11.05 1.12
C PRO A 366 41.31 -10.31 0.11
N LEU A 367 41.74 -10.21 -1.16
CA LEU A 367 40.96 -9.54 -2.22
C LEU A 367 39.63 -10.26 -2.48
N MET A 368 39.66 -11.60 -2.50
CA MET A 368 38.46 -12.42 -2.64
C MET A 368 37.51 -12.26 -1.45
N GLY A 369 38.06 -12.26 -0.22
CA GLY A 369 37.31 -11.98 0.99
C GLY A 369 36.65 -10.60 0.96
N ALA A 370 37.42 -9.55 0.63
CA ALA A 370 36.96 -8.17 0.58
C ALA A 370 35.83 -7.99 -0.45
N TRP A 371 35.96 -8.60 -1.63
CA TRP A 371 34.90 -8.59 -2.64
C TRP A 371 33.62 -9.29 -2.15
N SER A 372 33.75 -10.46 -1.53
CA SER A 372 32.59 -11.18 -0.98
C SER A 372 31.93 -10.39 0.15
N TRP A 373 32.72 -9.71 0.99
CA TRP A 373 32.23 -8.83 2.04
C TRP A 373 31.47 -7.63 1.45
N TYR A 374 32.03 -6.96 0.44
CA TYR A 374 31.37 -5.85 -0.26
C TYR A 374 30.02 -6.24 -0.86
N LYS A 375 29.89 -7.48 -1.35
CA LYS A 375 28.62 -8.03 -1.86
C LYS A 375 27.65 -8.52 -0.78
N GLY A 376 27.91 -8.22 0.49
CA GLY A 376 27.00 -8.49 1.61
C GLY A 376 27.17 -9.86 2.27
N ASN A 377 28.24 -10.60 2.00
CA ASN A 377 28.54 -11.83 2.73
C ASN A 377 29.07 -11.50 4.14
N LYS A 378 28.22 -11.68 5.15
CA LYS A 378 28.56 -11.43 6.56
C LYS A 378 29.65 -12.35 7.12
N ASN A 379 29.93 -13.48 6.48
CA ASN A 379 31.01 -14.39 6.89
C ASN A 379 32.38 -13.88 6.42
N ALA A 380 32.43 -13.02 5.41
CA ALA A 380 33.67 -12.65 4.73
C ALA A 380 34.52 -11.61 5.49
N SER A 381 33.98 -10.89 6.47
CA SER A 381 34.72 -9.85 7.19
C SER A 381 35.91 -10.41 7.98
N PHE A 382 35.66 -11.37 8.86
CA PHE A 382 36.71 -12.02 9.64
C PHE A 382 37.68 -12.80 8.75
N PHE A 383 37.16 -13.45 7.69
CA PHE A 383 38.00 -14.11 6.69
C PHE A 383 38.99 -13.14 6.05
N THR A 384 38.53 -11.98 5.62
CA THR A 384 39.38 -10.96 4.99
C THR A 384 40.48 -10.48 5.94
N ILE A 385 40.11 -10.15 7.18
CA ILE A 385 41.05 -9.66 8.20
C ILE A 385 42.09 -10.74 8.53
N ALA A 386 41.66 -12.00 8.70
CA ALA A 386 42.53 -13.12 9.00
C ALA A 386 43.58 -13.31 7.89
N TRP A 387 43.13 -13.37 6.63
CA TRP A 387 44.04 -13.52 5.49
C TRP A 387 44.97 -12.32 5.30
N CYS A 388 44.58 -11.10 5.70
CA CYS A 388 45.50 -9.95 5.71
C CYS A 388 46.68 -10.16 6.65
N PHE A 389 46.46 -10.68 7.87
CA PHE A 389 47.54 -10.99 8.80
C PHE A 389 48.47 -12.07 8.25
N ASN A 390 47.90 -13.11 7.64
CA ASN A 390 48.70 -14.16 7.02
C ASN A 390 49.53 -13.62 5.83
N SER A 391 48.90 -12.86 4.92
CA SER A 391 49.60 -12.22 3.80
C SER A 391 50.72 -11.28 4.25
N LEU A 392 50.50 -10.53 5.33
CA LEU A 392 51.54 -9.66 5.90
C LEU A 392 52.71 -10.47 6.46
N GLY A 393 52.44 -11.53 7.23
CA GLY A 393 53.46 -12.40 7.80
C GLY A 393 54.35 -13.05 6.74
N PHE A 394 53.73 -13.64 5.71
CA PHE A 394 54.43 -14.21 4.55
C PHE A 394 55.15 -13.15 3.70
N GLY A 395 54.56 -11.96 3.54
CA GLY A 395 55.19 -10.86 2.80
C GLY A 395 56.48 -10.36 3.46
N LEU A 396 56.48 -10.22 4.78
CA LEU A 396 57.66 -9.86 5.57
C LEU A 396 58.76 -10.94 5.46
N MET A 397 58.39 -12.22 5.59
CA MET A 397 59.34 -13.33 5.42
C MET A 397 59.89 -13.45 4.00
N SER A 398 59.05 -13.23 2.99
CA SER A 398 59.46 -13.20 1.57
C SER A 398 60.49 -12.08 1.30
N SER A 399 60.36 -10.94 1.98
CA SER A 399 61.36 -9.85 1.92
C SER A 399 62.73 -10.29 2.44
N VAL A 400 62.76 -11.07 3.52
CA VAL A 400 64.01 -11.68 4.04
C VAL A 400 64.55 -12.73 3.08
N ALA A 401 63.70 -13.64 2.60
CA ALA A 401 64.09 -14.71 1.69
C ALA A 401 64.65 -14.20 0.35
N THR A 402 64.20 -13.03 -0.11
CA THR A 402 64.69 -12.36 -1.33
C THR A 402 65.83 -11.37 -1.08
N GLY A 403 66.30 -11.25 0.17
CA GLY A 403 67.41 -10.36 0.55
C GLY A 403 67.08 -8.86 0.55
N ARG A 404 65.81 -8.48 0.51
CA ARG A 404 65.34 -7.08 0.63
C ARG A 404 65.31 -6.59 2.07
N ALA A 405 65.18 -7.50 3.03
CA ALA A 405 65.23 -7.21 4.45
C ALA A 405 66.30 -8.08 5.16
N PRO A 406 66.87 -7.62 6.28
CA PRO A 406 67.81 -8.40 7.07
C PRO A 406 67.09 -9.57 7.78
N PRO A 407 67.76 -10.72 7.98
CA PRO A 407 67.19 -11.89 8.66
C PRO A 407 67.17 -11.71 10.19
N GLU A 408 66.41 -10.74 10.67
CA GLU A 408 66.21 -10.53 12.11
C GLU A 408 65.23 -11.55 12.70
N PRO A 409 65.40 -11.99 13.96
CA PRO A 409 64.55 -13.00 14.58
C PRO A 409 63.05 -12.67 14.53
N TRP A 410 62.68 -11.40 14.71
CA TRP A 410 61.28 -10.96 14.66
C TRP A 410 60.68 -10.99 13.24
N LEU A 411 61.50 -10.78 12.20
CA LEU A 411 61.09 -10.92 10.80
C LEU A 411 60.93 -12.38 10.40
N ILE A 412 61.78 -13.27 10.91
CA ILE A 412 61.63 -14.71 10.68
C ILE A 412 60.37 -15.22 11.40
N ALA A 413 60.11 -14.74 12.62
CA ALA A 413 58.91 -15.06 13.40
C ALA A 413 57.61 -14.43 12.84
N SER A 414 57.68 -13.54 11.84
CA SER A 414 56.48 -12.87 11.31
C SER A 414 55.53 -13.83 10.60
N MET A 415 56.07 -14.84 9.91
CA MET A 415 55.29 -15.86 9.22
C MET A 415 54.45 -16.71 10.20
N PRO A 416 55.04 -17.44 11.18
CA PRO A 416 54.28 -18.23 12.15
C PRO A 416 53.31 -17.36 12.97
N THR A 417 53.70 -16.13 13.32
CA THR A 417 52.81 -15.20 14.04
C THR A 417 51.60 -14.82 13.20
N GLY A 418 51.81 -14.52 11.90
CA GLY A 418 50.72 -14.20 10.96
C GLY A 418 49.76 -15.36 10.78
N THR A 419 50.29 -16.58 10.63
CA THR A 419 49.49 -17.81 10.49
C THR A 419 48.73 -18.16 11.77
N LEU A 420 49.31 -17.98 12.96
CA LEU A 420 48.59 -18.16 14.23
C LEU A 420 47.44 -17.16 14.39
N LEU A 421 47.67 -15.88 14.10
CA LEU A 421 46.65 -14.85 14.17
C LEU A 421 45.50 -15.12 13.20
N GLU A 422 45.82 -15.52 11.97
CA GLU A 422 44.83 -15.99 11.01
C GLU A 422 44.04 -17.18 11.58
N ALA A 423 44.75 -18.17 12.12
CA ALA A 423 44.14 -19.40 12.61
C ALA A 423 43.12 -19.13 13.74
N VAL A 424 43.48 -18.24 14.67
CA VAL A 424 42.60 -17.79 15.75
C VAL A 424 41.38 -17.04 15.18
N LEU A 425 41.60 -16.08 14.28
CA LEU A 425 40.52 -15.26 13.70
C LEU A 425 39.54 -16.08 12.86
N LEU A 426 40.01 -17.03 12.06
CA LEU A 426 39.15 -17.94 11.29
C LEU A 426 38.39 -18.90 12.20
N SER A 427 39.01 -19.37 13.30
CA SER A 427 38.31 -20.17 14.31
C SER A 427 37.16 -19.40 14.97
N PHE A 428 37.35 -18.09 15.25
CA PHE A 428 36.26 -17.21 15.69
C PHE A 428 35.20 -16.98 14.61
N ALA A 429 35.62 -16.81 13.35
CA ALA A 429 34.72 -16.61 12.21
C ALA A 429 33.77 -17.80 12.04
N LEU A 430 34.30 -19.02 12.19
CA LEU A 430 33.58 -20.28 12.19
C LEU A 430 32.58 -20.35 13.36
N ALA A 431 33.01 -20.02 14.59
CA ALA A 431 32.13 -20.00 15.76
C ALA A 431 30.96 -19.01 15.59
N GLU A 432 31.24 -17.81 15.10
CA GLU A 432 30.20 -16.80 14.84
C GLU A 432 29.26 -17.22 13.70
N ARG A 433 29.75 -17.98 12.71
CA ARG A 433 28.89 -18.60 11.69
C ARG A 433 27.90 -19.59 12.32
N ILE A 434 28.32 -20.45 13.24
CA ILE A 434 27.41 -21.37 13.96
C ILE A 434 26.34 -20.56 14.69
N LYS A 435 26.76 -19.57 15.47
CA LYS A 435 25.84 -18.75 16.27
C LYS A 435 24.77 -18.10 15.40
N ARG A 436 25.13 -17.65 14.20
CA ARG A 436 24.19 -17.12 13.21
C ARG A 436 23.25 -18.18 12.63
N ILE A 437 23.77 -19.35 12.27
CA ILE A 437 22.94 -20.46 11.76
C ILE A 437 21.93 -20.90 12.83
N GLN A 438 22.37 -21.10 14.07
CA GLN A 438 21.52 -21.46 15.20
C GLN A 438 20.47 -20.38 15.49
N LYS A 439 20.86 -19.09 15.47
CA LYS A 439 19.91 -17.98 15.62
C LYS A 439 18.87 -17.98 14.50
N GLY A 440 19.27 -18.24 13.26
CA GLY A 440 18.38 -18.38 12.11
C GLY A 440 17.38 -19.53 12.31
N ALA A 441 17.86 -20.73 12.65
CA ALA A 441 17.03 -21.90 12.92
C ALA A 441 16.05 -21.65 14.07
N LEU A 442 16.50 -21.03 15.16
CA LEU A 442 15.66 -20.67 16.30
C LEU A 442 14.57 -19.67 15.90
N THR A 443 14.90 -18.64 15.11
CA THR A 443 13.88 -17.69 14.63
C THR A 443 12.87 -18.32 13.69
N ALA A 444 13.29 -19.27 12.84
CA ALA A 444 12.38 -20.03 11.99
C ALA A 444 11.45 -20.91 12.83
N ASN A 445 11.97 -21.59 13.85
CA ASN A 445 11.18 -22.38 14.79
C ASN A 445 10.20 -21.51 15.59
N TYR A 446 10.64 -20.34 16.06
CA TYR A 446 9.77 -19.37 16.73
C TYR A 446 8.65 -18.89 15.81
N ARG A 447 8.95 -18.57 14.55
CA ARG A 447 7.93 -18.21 13.55
C ARG A 447 6.95 -19.35 13.29
N ALA A 448 7.44 -20.59 13.17
CA ALA A 448 6.57 -21.76 13.01
C ALA A 448 5.65 -21.94 14.23
N LEU A 449 6.16 -21.82 15.45
CA LEU A 449 5.38 -21.85 16.68
C LEU A 449 4.38 -20.69 16.76
N GLU A 450 4.77 -19.48 16.34
CA GLU A 450 3.88 -18.33 16.28
C GLU A 450 2.76 -18.53 15.26
N HIS A 451 3.07 -19.04 14.07
CA HIS A 451 2.08 -19.43 13.06
C HIS A 451 1.14 -20.53 13.58
N MET A 452 1.68 -21.54 14.27
CA MET A 452 0.88 -22.61 14.87
C MET A 452 -0.03 -22.07 15.98
N LYS A 453 0.46 -21.17 16.84
CA LYS A 453 -0.36 -20.50 17.86
C LYS A 453 -1.45 -19.62 17.24
N ARG A 454 -1.13 -18.86 16.18
CA ARG A 454 -2.11 -18.06 15.44
C ARG A 454 -3.17 -18.94 14.81
N TYR A 455 -2.77 -20.03 14.15
CA TYR A 455 -3.68 -21.03 13.60
C TYR A 455 -4.59 -21.62 14.68
N ARG A 456 -4.01 -22.09 15.81
CA ARG A 456 -4.78 -22.65 16.92
C ARG A 456 -5.76 -21.64 17.51
N SER A 457 -5.33 -20.39 17.67
CA SER A 457 -6.19 -19.29 18.14
C SER A 457 -7.35 -19.01 17.17
N ILE A 458 -7.09 -18.95 15.87
CA ILE A 458 -8.13 -18.78 14.85
C ILE A 458 -9.08 -19.98 14.86
N PHE A 459 -8.55 -21.20 14.88
CA PHE A 459 -9.34 -22.43 14.90
C PHE A 459 -10.24 -22.50 16.14
N ASP A 460 -9.69 -22.32 17.35
CA ASP A 460 -10.42 -22.44 18.62
C ASP A 460 -11.40 -21.27 18.87
N ASN A 461 -11.10 -20.07 18.37
CA ASN A 461 -11.96 -18.89 18.53
C ASN A 461 -12.88 -18.62 17.34
N ALA A 462 -12.79 -19.39 16.25
CA ALA A 462 -13.72 -19.28 15.14
C ALA A 462 -15.15 -19.52 15.65
N PRO A 463 -16.13 -18.66 15.29
CA PRO A 463 -17.52 -18.84 15.73
C PRO A 463 -18.18 -20.07 15.10
N GLU A 464 -17.70 -20.49 13.93
CA GLU A 464 -18.16 -21.69 13.21
C GLU A 464 -17.56 -22.94 13.86
N GLY A 465 -18.31 -24.05 13.87
CA GLY A 465 -17.80 -25.33 14.33
C GLY A 465 -16.87 -25.95 13.28
N MET A 466 -15.59 -26.07 13.58
CA MET A 466 -14.57 -26.63 12.68
C MET A 466 -14.06 -27.98 13.19
N TYR A 467 -13.77 -28.91 12.29
CA TYR A 467 -13.18 -30.21 12.62
C TYR A 467 -12.30 -30.76 11.50
N GLN A 468 -11.48 -31.74 11.88
CA GLN A 468 -10.70 -32.58 10.97
C GLN A 468 -11.00 -34.06 11.23
N LEU A 469 -11.07 -34.84 10.15
CA LEU A 469 -11.32 -36.28 10.18
C LEU A 469 -10.22 -37.05 9.46
N SER A 470 -9.98 -38.28 9.90
CA SER A 470 -9.25 -39.26 9.12
C SER A 470 -10.06 -39.67 7.88
N PRO A 471 -9.41 -40.20 6.83
CA PRO A 471 -10.09 -40.83 5.70
C PRO A 471 -10.98 -42.02 6.08
N THR A 472 -10.85 -42.53 7.31
CA THR A 472 -11.68 -43.60 7.89
C THR A 472 -12.89 -43.07 8.68
N GLY A 473 -13.08 -41.74 8.76
CA GLY A 473 -14.23 -41.10 9.42
C GLY A 473 -14.05 -40.82 10.92
N ARG A 474 -12.83 -40.93 11.44
CA ARG A 474 -12.51 -40.65 12.85
C ARG A 474 -12.15 -39.18 13.04
N ILE A 475 -12.68 -38.51 14.06
CA ILE A 475 -12.30 -37.13 14.38
C ILE A 475 -10.86 -37.07 14.88
N ILE A 476 -10.03 -36.32 14.16
CA ILE A 476 -8.63 -36.02 14.47
C ILE A 476 -8.57 -34.79 15.38
N ASP A 477 -9.30 -33.72 15.03
CA ASP A 477 -9.31 -32.46 15.79
C ASP A 477 -10.66 -31.76 15.64
N ALA A 478 -11.01 -30.91 16.61
CA ALA A 478 -12.26 -30.15 16.64
C ALA A 478 -12.09 -28.88 17.47
N ASN A 479 -12.70 -27.79 17.04
CA ASN A 479 -12.61 -26.52 17.76
C ASN A 479 -13.66 -26.40 18.88
N ARG A 480 -13.49 -25.39 19.74
CA ARG A 480 -14.38 -25.12 20.87
C ARG A 480 -15.83 -24.86 20.44
N SER A 481 -16.03 -24.18 19.32
CA SER A 481 -17.37 -23.84 18.82
C SER A 481 -18.15 -25.08 18.38
N LEU A 482 -17.50 -26.05 17.72
CA LEU A 482 -18.14 -27.32 17.38
C LEU A 482 -18.55 -28.10 18.63
N ALA A 483 -17.65 -28.17 19.62
CA ALA A 483 -17.94 -28.85 20.88
C ALA A 483 -19.17 -28.22 21.57
N LYS A 484 -19.25 -26.88 21.62
CA LYS A 484 -20.42 -26.15 22.16
C LYS A 484 -21.70 -26.40 21.36
N LEU A 485 -21.63 -26.39 20.03
CA LEU A 485 -22.79 -26.65 19.16
C LEU A 485 -23.37 -28.05 19.41
N LEU A 486 -22.49 -29.02 19.65
CA LEU A 486 -22.86 -30.40 19.98
C LEU A 486 -23.12 -30.62 21.49
N GLY A 487 -23.10 -29.57 22.33
CA GLY A 487 -23.45 -29.67 23.75
C GLY A 487 -22.35 -30.19 24.69
N TYR A 488 -21.09 -30.20 24.27
CA TYR A 488 -19.95 -30.62 25.08
C TYR A 488 -19.32 -29.42 25.81
N SER A 489 -18.78 -29.68 27.02
CA SER A 489 -18.13 -28.67 27.87
C SER A 489 -16.77 -28.20 27.35
N SER A 490 -16.05 -29.05 26.60
CA SER A 490 -14.78 -28.74 25.96
C SER A 490 -14.54 -29.57 24.71
N ALA A 491 -13.67 -29.08 23.82
CA ALA A 491 -13.23 -29.83 22.65
C ALA A 491 -12.58 -31.18 23.03
N GLN A 492 -11.86 -31.22 24.15
CA GLN A 492 -11.22 -32.44 24.63
C GLN A 492 -12.23 -33.47 25.17
N SER A 493 -13.29 -33.01 25.84
CA SER A 493 -14.41 -33.86 26.25
C SER A 493 -15.18 -34.43 25.06
N PHE A 494 -15.27 -33.68 23.95
CA PHE A 494 -15.83 -34.15 22.70
C PHE A 494 -14.94 -35.21 22.05
N LEU A 495 -13.63 -34.94 21.96
CA LEU A 495 -12.65 -35.87 21.40
C LEU A 495 -12.49 -37.16 22.22
N SER A 496 -12.78 -37.17 23.52
CA SER A 496 -12.69 -38.36 24.38
C SER A 496 -13.90 -39.30 24.30
N HIS A 497 -15.08 -38.82 23.88
CA HIS A 497 -16.32 -39.60 23.81
C HIS A 497 -16.56 -40.25 22.43
N GLN A 498 -15.51 -40.76 21.77
CA GLN A 498 -15.61 -41.26 20.40
C GLN A 498 -16.42 -42.57 20.29
N GLY A 499 -17.67 -42.49 19.85
CA GLY A 499 -18.38 -43.59 19.20
C GLY A 499 -18.15 -43.54 17.68
N LYS A 500 -18.25 -44.69 16.99
CA LYS A 500 -18.06 -44.84 15.52
C LYS A 500 -18.92 -43.90 14.65
N ASN A 501 -19.87 -43.17 15.23
CA ASN A 501 -20.88 -42.38 14.55
C ASN A 501 -20.99 -40.94 15.08
N ALA A 502 -19.88 -40.27 15.43
CA ALA A 502 -19.92 -38.84 15.78
C ALA A 502 -20.48 -37.96 14.62
N PHE A 503 -20.42 -38.47 13.40
CA PHE A 503 -20.94 -37.84 12.18
C PHE A 503 -22.47 -37.92 12.01
N ASP A 504 -23.11 -38.98 12.51
CA ASP A 504 -24.59 -39.07 12.52
C ASP A 504 -25.20 -37.91 13.32
N ARG A 505 -24.46 -37.42 14.32
CA ARG A 505 -24.87 -36.27 15.15
C ARG A 505 -24.78 -34.92 14.43
N LEU A 506 -24.05 -34.84 13.31
CA LEU A 506 -24.02 -33.65 12.44
C LEU A 506 -25.09 -33.69 11.34
N GLY A 507 -25.90 -34.76 11.27
CA GLY A 507 -26.99 -34.88 10.29
C GLY A 507 -26.53 -35.10 8.85
N VAL A 508 -25.28 -35.52 8.65
CA VAL A 508 -24.68 -35.75 7.31
C VAL A 508 -24.88 -37.21 6.91
N ALA A 509 -25.41 -37.46 5.72
CA ALA A 509 -25.71 -38.82 5.27
C ALA A 509 -24.45 -39.57 4.78
N LEU A 510 -24.41 -40.89 4.98
CA LEU A 510 -23.31 -41.78 4.51
C LEU A 510 -23.01 -41.70 3.00
N LYS A 511 -23.98 -41.24 2.20
CA LYS A 511 -23.81 -41.01 0.74
C LYS A 511 -22.95 -39.78 0.43
N ASP A 512 -23.00 -38.75 1.26
CA ASP A 512 -22.21 -37.52 1.09
C ASP A 512 -20.74 -37.76 1.44
N TRP A 513 -20.47 -38.73 2.31
CA TRP A 513 -19.13 -39.19 2.68
C TRP A 513 -18.34 -39.78 1.50
N ARG A 514 -18.96 -40.65 0.69
CA ARG A 514 -18.31 -41.24 -0.49
C ARG A 514 -17.94 -40.18 -1.54
N ARG A 515 -18.72 -39.09 -1.61
CA ARG A 515 -18.47 -37.97 -2.53
C ARG A 515 -17.28 -37.12 -2.10
N VAL A 516 -17.13 -36.85 -0.80
CA VAL A 516 -15.93 -36.16 -0.29
C VAL A 516 -14.67 -36.99 -0.52
N LEU A 517 -14.74 -38.30 -0.30
CA LEU A 517 -13.61 -39.21 -0.57
C LEU A 517 -13.27 -39.32 -2.06
N SER A 518 -14.24 -39.16 -2.96
CA SER A 518 -13.98 -39.06 -4.41
C SER A 518 -13.45 -37.69 -4.85
N GLY A 519 -13.29 -36.74 -3.91
CA GLY A 519 -12.75 -35.40 -4.16
C GLY A 519 -13.80 -34.34 -4.51
N GLU A 520 -15.10 -34.66 -4.44
CA GLU A 520 -16.16 -33.66 -4.61
C GLU A 520 -16.40 -32.91 -3.28
N PRO A 521 -16.28 -31.58 -3.25
CA PRO A 521 -16.61 -30.81 -2.06
C PRO A 521 -18.11 -30.92 -1.77
N ILE A 522 -18.48 -31.18 -0.51
CA ILE A 522 -19.89 -31.13 -0.08
C ILE A 522 -20.16 -29.78 0.58
N ALA A 523 -21.28 -29.17 0.22
CA ALA A 523 -21.82 -27.98 0.86
C ALA A 523 -23.34 -28.08 0.84
N GLY A 524 -23.98 -28.06 2.00
CA GLY A 524 -25.43 -28.26 2.08
C GLY A 524 -26.02 -27.91 3.43
N ALA A 525 -27.33 -27.62 3.43
CA ALA A 525 -28.09 -27.47 4.66
C ALA A 525 -28.30 -28.85 5.30
N VAL A 526 -27.97 -28.96 6.58
CA VAL A 526 -28.15 -30.16 7.39
C VAL A 526 -28.97 -29.83 8.62
N ASN A 527 -29.79 -30.79 9.03
CA ASN A 527 -30.54 -30.70 10.27
C ASN A 527 -29.83 -31.57 11.30
N TYR A 528 -29.49 -31.01 12.44
CA TYR A 528 -28.80 -31.76 13.48
C TYR A 528 -29.47 -31.55 14.86
N PRO A 529 -29.51 -32.59 15.70
CA PRO A 529 -30.17 -32.52 16.99
C PRO A 529 -29.33 -31.72 18.01
N SER A 530 -29.97 -30.82 18.75
CA SER A 530 -29.33 -30.18 19.89
C SER A 530 -29.35 -31.12 21.11
N LEU A 531 -28.17 -31.54 21.57
CA LEU A 531 -28.05 -32.44 22.72
C LEU A 531 -28.40 -31.77 24.07
N THR A 532 -28.52 -30.44 24.12
CA THR A 532 -28.89 -29.69 25.32
C THR A 532 -30.38 -29.38 25.43
N THR A 533 -31.09 -29.19 24.31
CA THR A 533 -32.51 -28.78 24.29
C THR A 533 -33.44 -29.78 23.60
N GLY A 534 -32.92 -30.81 22.92
CA GLY A 534 -33.72 -31.78 22.16
C GLY A 534 -34.38 -31.23 20.88
N SER A 535 -34.19 -29.94 20.58
CA SER A 535 -34.78 -29.27 19.41
C SER A 535 -33.90 -29.42 18.16
N THR A 536 -34.53 -29.51 16.98
CA THR A 536 -33.84 -29.54 15.68
C THR A 536 -33.19 -28.19 15.38
N ARG A 537 -31.89 -28.19 15.10
CA ARG A 537 -31.14 -27.02 14.63
C ARG A 537 -30.80 -27.14 13.15
N TYR A 538 -30.65 -25.98 12.50
CA TYR A 538 -30.30 -25.89 11.08
C TYR A 538 -28.85 -25.46 10.96
N GLY A 539 -28.05 -26.26 10.27
CA GLY A 539 -26.63 -25.99 10.03
C GLY A 539 -26.33 -25.90 8.54
N LEU A 540 -25.44 -25.00 8.14
CA LEU A 540 -24.78 -25.09 6.83
C LEU A 540 -23.48 -25.87 7.03
N HIS A 541 -23.41 -27.06 6.45
CA HIS A 541 -22.25 -27.94 6.55
C HIS A 541 -21.45 -27.92 5.26
N SER A 542 -20.12 -27.86 5.36
CA SER A 542 -19.23 -28.05 4.22
C SER A 542 -18.00 -28.84 4.60
N ALA A 543 -17.59 -29.78 3.75
CA ALA A 543 -16.39 -30.59 3.97
C ALA A 543 -15.63 -30.88 2.68
N ASN A 544 -14.31 -30.85 2.78
CA ASN A 544 -13.37 -31.02 1.67
C ASN A 544 -12.27 -32.01 2.04
N LEU A 545 -11.83 -32.79 1.05
CA LEU A 545 -10.70 -33.70 1.21
C LEU A 545 -9.39 -32.95 0.97
N VAL A 546 -8.49 -32.98 1.95
CA VAL A 546 -7.12 -32.49 1.83
C VAL A 546 -6.23 -33.66 1.43
N ARG A 547 -5.43 -33.45 0.39
CA ARG A 547 -4.48 -34.43 -0.14
C ARG A 547 -3.05 -34.03 0.21
N ASP A 548 -2.16 -35.00 0.25
CA ASP A 548 -0.73 -34.75 0.42
C ASP A 548 -0.06 -34.30 -0.91
N LEU A 549 1.27 -34.13 -0.89
CA LEU A 549 2.07 -33.71 -2.06
C LEU A 549 2.11 -34.76 -3.19
N TYR A 550 1.75 -36.01 -2.89
CA TYR A 550 1.72 -37.13 -3.84
C TYR A 550 0.30 -37.40 -4.39
N GLY A 551 -0.71 -36.68 -3.87
CA GLY A 551 -2.10 -36.79 -4.29
C GLY A 551 -2.94 -37.75 -3.43
N ASP A 552 -2.36 -38.32 -2.38
CA ASP A 552 -3.02 -39.28 -1.50
C ASP A 552 -3.94 -38.56 -0.49
N PRO A 553 -5.08 -39.16 -0.11
CA PRO A 553 -6.02 -38.58 0.87
C PRO A 553 -5.36 -38.47 2.26
N LEU A 554 -5.17 -37.26 2.78
CA LEU A 554 -4.52 -37.03 4.08
C LEU A 554 -5.55 -36.93 5.23
N TYR A 555 -6.47 -35.97 5.15
CA TYR A 555 -7.56 -35.79 6.09
C TYR A 555 -8.71 -35.02 5.43
N ILE A 556 -9.89 -35.05 6.04
CA ILE A 556 -11.03 -34.24 5.62
C ILE A 556 -11.20 -33.11 6.61
N GLU A 557 -11.24 -31.88 6.12
CA GLU A 557 -11.61 -30.73 6.93
C GLU A 557 -13.07 -30.37 6.66
N GLY A 558 -13.78 -30.00 7.72
CA GLY A 558 -15.13 -29.52 7.57
C GLY A 558 -15.50 -28.47 8.58
N ARG A 559 -16.57 -27.75 8.24
CA ARG A 559 -17.15 -26.71 9.07
C ARG A 559 -18.67 -26.84 9.09
N ILE A 560 -19.25 -26.42 10.21
CA ILE A 560 -20.69 -26.28 10.39
C ILE A 560 -20.99 -24.90 10.97
N ILE A 561 -21.87 -24.18 10.30
CA ILE A 561 -22.35 -22.87 10.72
C ILE A 561 -23.78 -23.06 11.21
N ASP A 562 -24.06 -22.75 12.48
CA ASP A 562 -25.43 -22.71 12.98
C ASP A 562 -26.15 -21.54 12.30
N ILE A 563 -27.14 -21.87 11.47
CA ILE A 563 -27.97 -20.91 10.74
C ILE A 563 -29.39 -20.92 11.28
N THR A 564 -29.65 -21.45 12.47
CA THR A 564 -31.02 -21.56 13.01
C THR A 564 -31.72 -20.20 13.04
N ASP A 565 -31.10 -19.16 13.60
CA ASP A 565 -31.65 -17.80 13.64
C ASP A 565 -31.76 -17.20 12.23
N ARG A 566 -30.73 -17.40 11.38
CA ARG A 566 -30.71 -16.88 10.01
C ARG A 566 -31.77 -17.54 9.13
N HIS A 567 -32.02 -18.84 9.30
CA HIS A 567 -33.04 -19.60 8.60
C HIS A 567 -34.44 -19.14 9.03
N GLN A 568 -34.64 -18.89 10.33
CA GLN A 568 -35.88 -18.29 10.85
C GLN A 568 -36.09 -16.85 10.33
N LEU A 569 -35.02 -16.03 10.29
CA LEU A 569 -35.05 -14.67 9.72
C LEU A 569 -35.24 -14.67 8.20
N GLN A 570 -34.68 -15.63 7.47
CA GLN A 570 -34.81 -15.75 6.01
C GLN A 570 -36.21 -16.25 5.64
N GLN A 571 -36.81 -17.12 6.46
CA GLN A 571 -38.21 -17.49 6.31
C GLN A 571 -39.12 -16.27 6.54
N ALA A 572 -38.82 -15.45 7.56
CA ALA A 572 -39.47 -14.14 7.75
C ALA A 572 -39.16 -13.15 6.61
N GLU A 573 -37.97 -13.20 5.99
CA GLU A 573 -37.57 -12.35 4.86
C GLU A 573 -38.31 -12.74 3.56
N ILE A 574 -38.58 -14.02 3.34
CA ILE A 574 -39.41 -14.51 2.22
C ILE A 574 -40.85 -14.00 2.36
N ASP A 575 -41.39 -13.97 3.59
CA ASP A 575 -42.67 -13.33 3.90
C ASP A 575 -42.59 -11.80 3.67
N LEU A 576 -41.47 -11.18 4.03
CA LEU A 576 -41.12 -9.78 3.75
C LEU A 576 -40.90 -9.51 2.24
N VAL A 577 -40.55 -10.50 1.42
CA VAL A 577 -40.41 -10.36 -0.05
C VAL A 577 -41.78 -10.36 -0.72
N ARG A 578 -42.75 -11.14 -0.21
CA ARG A 578 -44.17 -10.98 -0.54
C ARG A 578 -44.67 -9.59 -0.13
N GLU A 579 -44.25 -9.10 1.05
CA GLU A 579 -44.48 -7.71 1.48
C GLU A 579 -43.76 -6.68 0.58
N ARG A 580 -42.54 -6.96 0.09
CA ARG A 580 -41.73 -6.08 -0.78
C ARG A 580 -42.33 -5.90 -2.18
N ARG A 581 -43.06 -6.89 -2.70
CA ARG A 581 -43.83 -6.74 -3.95
C ARG A 581 -44.97 -5.75 -3.78
N GLY A 582 -45.62 -5.73 -2.61
CA GLY A 582 -46.50 -4.64 -2.16
C GLY A 582 -45.75 -3.32 -1.92
N LYS A 583 -44.58 -3.35 -1.27
CA LYS A 583 -43.75 -2.16 -1.01
C LYS A 583 -43.19 -1.52 -2.28
N ARG A 584 -42.98 -2.23 -3.39
CA ARG A 584 -42.50 -1.65 -4.66
C ARG A 584 -43.57 -0.78 -5.33
N ILE A 585 -44.82 -1.23 -5.31
CA ILE A 585 -45.98 -0.42 -5.73
C ILE A 585 -46.13 0.77 -4.78
N ALA A 586 -46.05 0.54 -3.46
CA ALA A 586 -46.08 1.61 -2.46
C ALA A 586 -44.87 2.57 -2.53
N LYS A 587 -43.68 2.12 -2.98
CA LYS A 587 -42.49 2.97 -3.13
C LYS A 587 -42.61 3.86 -4.34
N ALA A 588 -43.14 3.37 -5.46
CA ALA A 588 -43.42 4.17 -6.64
C ALA A 588 -44.51 5.22 -6.34
N GLU A 589 -45.54 4.84 -5.59
CA GLU A 589 -46.57 5.74 -5.09
C GLU A 589 -46.00 6.78 -4.10
N ASN A 590 -45.14 6.37 -3.16
CA ASN A 590 -44.46 7.28 -2.24
C ASN A 590 -43.46 8.20 -2.95
N LEU A 591 -42.79 7.75 -4.02
CA LEU A 591 -41.87 8.59 -4.79
C LEU A 591 -42.63 9.70 -5.52
N ALA A 592 -43.74 9.36 -6.18
CA ALA A 592 -44.60 10.33 -6.85
C ALA A 592 -45.22 11.33 -5.86
N LYS A 593 -45.71 10.86 -4.70
CA LYS A 593 -46.17 11.72 -3.60
C LYS A 593 -45.04 12.62 -3.08
N SER A 594 -43.82 12.10 -2.94
CA SER A 594 -42.67 12.88 -2.50
C SER A 594 -42.26 13.96 -3.51
N GLU A 595 -42.29 13.67 -4.81
CA GLU A 595 -42.00 14.65 -5.87
C GLU A 595 -43.10 15.72 -5.99
N PHE A 596 -44.37 15.34 -5.88
CA PHE A 596 -45.50 16.27 -5.82
C PHE A 596 -45.34 17.24 -4.63
N LEU A 597 -45.09 16.72 -3.43
CA LEU A 597 -44.88 17.54 -2.22
C LEU A 597 -43.67 18.47 -2.35
N LYS A 598 -42.59 18.04 -3.02
CA LYS A 598 -41.42 18.90 -3.30
C LYS A 598 -41.78 20.06 -4.22
N GLN A 599 -42.49 19.81 -5.31
CA GLN A 599 -42.91 20.86 -6.24
C GLN A 599 -43.88 21.84 -5.57
N MET A 600 -44.86 21.34 -4.81
CA MET A 600 -45.79 22.18 -4.08
C MET A 600 -45.08 23.04 -3.02
N SER A 601 -44.12 22.46 -2.30
CA SER A 601 -43.32 23.21 -1.32
C SER A 601 -42.54 24.34 -2.00
N PHE A 602 -42.02 24.13 -3.21
CA PHE A 602 -41.32 25.15 -3.98
C PHE A 602 -42.25 26.29 -4.43
N GLU A 603 -43.42 25.97 -4.98
CA GLU A 603 -44.37 26.99 -5.46
C GLU A 603 -44.99 27.79 -4.30
N ILE A 604 -45.31 27.13 -3.17
CA ILE A 604 -45.76 27.79 -1.95
C ILE A 604 -44.67 28.71 -1.39
N ARG A 605 -43.43 28.22 -1.29
CA ARG A 605 -42.31 29.02 -0.76
C ARG A 605 -42.03 30.25 -1.63
N THR A 606 -42.13 30.11 -2.95
CA THR A 606 -41.87 31.22 -3.89
C THR A 606 -42.88 32.35 -3.71
N ALA A 607 -44.17 32.04 -3.47
CA ALA A 607 -45.18 33.06 -3.17
C ALA A 607 -45.11 33.58 -1.71
N LEU A 608 -44.72 32.72 -0.76
CA LEU A 608 -44.63 33.09 0.66
C LEU A 608 -43.41 33.98 0.97
N THR A 609 -42.30 33.81 0.23
CA THR A 609 -41.05 34.54 0.50
C THR A 609 -41.21 36.07 0.35
N PRO A 610 -41.82 36.59 -0.74
CA PRO A 610 -42.15 38.02 -0.83
C PRO A 610 -43.11 38.50 0.26
N ILE A 611 -44.11 37.70 0.63
CA ILE A 611 -45.06 38.04 1.70
C ILE A 611 -44.33 38.27 3.01
N ILE A 612 -43.45 37.33 3.41
CA ILE A 612 -42.64 37.45 4.61
C ILE A 612 -41.70 38.65 4.50
N GLY A 613 -40.93 38.75 3.41
CA GLY A 613 -39.93 39.81 3.22
C GLY A 613 -40.55 41.22 3.25
N PHE A 614 -41.61 41.46 2.48
CA PHE A 614 -42.30 42.75 2.50
C PHE A 614 -43.00 43.00 3.85
N SER A 615 -43.48 41.96 4.56
CA SER A 615 -44.05 42.14 5.90
C SER A 615 -43.01 42.54 6.95
N GLU A 616 -41.78 42.04 6.86
CA GLU A 616 -40.65 42.47 7.69
C GLU A 616 -40.23 43.90 7.36
N VAL A 617 -40.19 44.26 6.07
CA VAL A 617 -39.92 45.63 5.61
C VAL A 617 -40.98 46.61 6.16
N LEU A 618 -42.25 46.22 6.18
CA LEU A 618 -43.34 47.04 6.75
C LEU A 618 -43.21 47.27 8.27
N ARG A 619 -42.49 46.41 9.00
CA ARG A 619 -42.21 46.61 10.44
C ARG A 619 -41.13 47.65 10.71
N SER A 620 -40.41 48.11 9.69
CA SER A 620 -39.32 49.08 9.85
C SER A 620 -39.87 50.49 10.09
N PRO A 621 -39.51 51.17 11.20
CA PRO A 621 -40.12 52.45 11.56
C PRO A 621 -39.80 53.60 10.59
N GLN A 622 -38.69 53.53 9.85
CA GLN A 622 -38.21 54.58 8.95
C GLN A 622 -38.69 54.44 7.49
N LEU A 623 -39.61 53.53 7.17
CA LEU A 623 -40.05 53.32 5.79
C LEU A 623 -40.95 54.48 5.30
N ALA A 624 -40.65 55.02 4.11
CA ALA A 624 -41.45 56.06 3.46
C ALA A 624 -42.89 55.58 3.16
N ALA A 625 -43.86 56.50 3.18
CA ALA A 625 -45.28 56.17 3.00
C ALA A 625 -45.57 55.47 1.66
N GLU A 626 -44.94 55.91 0.57
CA GLU A 626 -45.06 55.28 -0.76
C GLU A 626 -44.54 53.84 -0.77
N SER A 627 -43.37 53.60 -0.14
CA SER A 627 -42.79 52.26 -0.04
C SER A 627 -43.62 51.32 0.83
N LYS A 628 -44.36 51.85 1.82
CA LYS A 628 -45.32 51.05 2.61
C LYS A 628 -46.50 50.60 1.76
N VAL A 629 -47.01 51.46 0.88
CA VAL A 629 -48.10 51.10 -0.04
C VAL A 629 -47.63 50.06 -1.05
N ILE A 630 -46.43 50.21 -1.61
CA ILE A 630 -45.86 49.22 -2.54
C ILE A 630 -45.67 47.87 -1.84
N ALA A 631 -45.04 47.84 -0.66
CA ALA A 631 -44.83 46.61 0.10
C ALA A 631 -46.17 45.94 0.50
N ALA A 632 -47.18 46.72 0.89
CA ALA A 632 -48.51 46.19 1.18
C ALA A 632 -49.19 45.60 -0.07
N ASN A 633 -49.08 46.26 -1.22
CA ASN A 633 -49.63 45.76 -2.48
C ASN A 633 -48.93 44.47 -2.93
N GLU A 634 -47.61 44.39 -2.80
CA GLU A 634 -46.86 43.17 -3.10
C GLU A 634 -47.26 42.00 -2.19
N ILE A 635 -47.47 42.26 -0.89
CA ILE A 635 -48.02 41.24 0.03
C ILE A 635 -49.39 40.76 -0.44
N ILE A 636 -50.29 41.67 -0.79
CA ILE A 636 -51.66 41.34 -1.21
C ILE A 636 -51.65 40.52 -2.51
N GLU A 637 -50.90 40.94 -3.53
CA GLU A 637 -50.84 40.25 -4.83
C GLU A 637 -50.21 38.85 -4.70
N ASN A 638 -49.14 38.71 -3.92
CA ASN A 638 -48.53 37.41 -3.65
C ASN A 638 -49.43 36.52 -2.79
N SER A 639 -50.20 37.09 -1.84
CA SER A 639 -51.18 36.35 -1.03
C SER A 639 -52.34 35.83 -1.87
N LYS A 640 -52.87 36.64 -2.80
CA LYS A 640 -53.90 36.23 -3.77
C LYS A 640 -53.40 35.09 -4.67
N SER A 641 -52.16 35.21 -5.17
CA SER A 641 -51.53 34.17 -5.99
C SER A 641 -51.36 32.86 -5.21
N LEU A 642 -50.98 32.93 -3.93
CA LEU A 642 -50.89 31.76 -3.07
C LEU A 642 -52.26 31.10 -2.84
N LEU A 643 -53.31 31.89 -2.61
CA LEU A 643 -54.67 31.36 -2.43
C LEU A 643 -55.16 30.65 -3.70
N GLN A 644 -54.90 31.23 -4.88
CA GLN A 644 -55.22 30.57 -6.16
C GLN A 644 -54.46 29.25 -6.32
N LEU A 645 -53.18 29.20 -5.94
CA LEU A 645 -52.40 27.96 -5.95
C LEU A 645 -53.01 26.90 -5.03
N VAL A 646 -53.42 27.28 -3.81
CA VAL A 646 -54.10 26.37 -2.88
C VAL A 646 -55.39 25.82 -3.47
N ASN A 647 -56.22 26.69 -4.06
CA ASN A 647 -57.46 26.27 -4.71
C ASN A 647 -57.19 25.27 -5.85
N HIS A 648 -56.15 25.51 -6.66
CA HIS A 648 -55.72 24.57 -7.69
C HIS A 648 -55.29 23.20 -7.10
N ILE A 649 -54.65 23.16 -5.93
CA ILE A 649 -54.27 21.88 -5.27
C ILE A 649 -55.52 21.11 -4.85
N LEU A 650 -56.49 21.82 -4.29
CA LEU A 650 -57.76 21.24 -3.85
C LEU A 650 -58.55 20.69 -5.05
N ASP A 651 -58.64 21.46 -6.14
CA ASP A 651 -59.28 21.02 -7.38
C ASP A 651 -58.61 19.78 -7.95
N TYR A 652 -57.28 19.75 -8.01
CA TYR A 652 -56.54 18.58 -8.47
C TYR A 652 -56.79 17.36 -7.58
N SER A 653 -56.79 17.53 -6.25
CA SER A 653 -57.06 16.46 -5.29
C SER A 653 -58.47 15.89 -5.43
N LYS A 654 -59.48 16.75 -5.69
CA LYS A 654 -60.86 16.30 -5.94
C LYS A 654 -60.96 15.49 -7.23
N ILE A 655 -60.27 15.92 -8.28
CA ILE A 655 -60.23 15.23 -9.57
C ILE A 655 -59.53 13.86 -9.44
N GLU A 656 -58.39 13.78 -8.76
CA GLU A 656 -57.65 12.51 -8.57
C GLU A 656 -58.47 11.50 -7.75
N ALA A 657 -59.19 11.98 -6.73
CA ALA A 657 -60.07 11.15 -5.92
C ALA A 657 -61.36 10.73 -6.65
N GLY A 658 -61.59 11.18 -7.89
CA GLY A 658 -62.82 10.93 -8.65
C GLY A 658 -64.05 11.60 -8.03
N LYS A 659 -63.85 12.58 -7.14
CA LYS A 659 -64.91 13.31 -6.41
C LYS A 659 -65.36 14.59 -7.11
N MET A 660 -64.79 14.91 -8.28
CA MET A 660 -65.20 16.07 -9.07
C MET A 660 -66.42 15.70 -9.92
N SER A 661 -67.58 16.26 -9.60
CA SER A 661 -68.77 16.18 -10.42
C SER A 661 -68.76 17.24 -11.52
N VAL A 662 -69.37 16.92 -12.66
CA VAL A 662 -69.59 17.82 -13.79
C VAL A 662 -71.09 17.91 -14.00
N GLU A 663 -71.61 19.13 -14.05
CA GLU A 663 -73.03 19.37 -14.32
C GLU A 663 -73.26 19.57 -15.82
N SER A 664 -74.45 19.22 -16.31
CA SER A 664 -74.83 19.51 -17.70
C SER A 664 -76.09 20.35 -17.68
N ILE A 665 -75.89 21.67 -17.69
CA ILE A 665 -76.97 22.66 -17.67
C ILE A 665 -76.98 23.46 -18.98
N ASP A 666 -78.10 24.14 -19.23
CA ASP A 666 -78.27 24.99 -20.41
C ASP A 666 -77.58 26.34 -20.20
N ILE A 667 -76.60 26.66 -21.03
CA ILE A 667 -75.72 27.83 -20.90
C ILE A 667 -75.91 28.76 -22.08
N ASP A 668 -76.06 30.06 -21.82
CA ASP A 668 -75.85 31.08 -22.85
C ASP A 668 -74.35 31.28 -23.10
N LEU A 669 -73.90 30.93 -24.31
CA LEU A 669 -72.48 30.96 -24.66
C LEU A 669 -71.93 32.41 -24.64
N PHE A 670 -72.74 33.40 -25.00
CA PHE A 670 -72.29 34.79 -25.07
C PHE A 670 -72.16 35.40 -23.68
N ASP A 671 -73.08 35.11 -22.76
CA ASP A 671 -72.95 35.51 -21.35
C ASP A 671 -71.70 34.91 -20.70
N LEU A 672 -71.38 33.65 -21.02
CA LEU A 672 -70.16 33.00 -20.54
C LEU A 672 -68.91 33.71 -21.07
N LEU A 673 -68.88 34.04 -22.36
CA LEU A 673 -67.77 34.75 -22.99
C LEU A 673 -67.61 36.18 -22.45
N GLU A 674 -68.71 36.88 -22.17
CA GLU A 674 -68.69 38.21 -21.56
C GLU A 674 -68.16 38.16 -20.12
N LYS A 675 -68.55 37.15 -19.34
CA LYS A 675 -67.98 36.92 -18.00
C LYS A 675 -66.48 36.67 -18.06
N VAL A 676 -66.03 35.83 -19.00
CA VAL A 676 -64.59 35.58 -19.21
C VAL A 676 -63.89 36.87 -19.64
N HIS A 677 -64.48 37.66 -20.53
CA HIS A 677 -63.91 38.93 -20.95
C HIS A 677 -63.74 39.90 -19.78
N SER A 678 -64.81 40.16 -19.04
CA SER A 678 -64.81 41.10 -17.91
C SER A 678 -63.80 40.70 -16.82
N ALA A 679 -63.56 39.39 -16.64
CA ALA A 679 -62.57 38.90 -15.70
C ALA A 679 -61.11 39.02 -16.20
N VAL A 680 -60.87 38.82 -17.50
CA VAL A 680 -59.51 38.74 -18.08
C VAL A 680 -59.01 40.10 -18.58
N HIS A 681 -59.91 40.94 -19.10
CA HIS A 681 -59.59 42.21 -19.73
C HIS A 681 -58.81 43.17 -18.82
N PRO A 682 -59.16 43.38 -17.54
CA PRO A 682 -58.39 44.27 -16.65
C PRO A 682 -56.93 43.84 -16.50
N SER A 683 -56.67 42.53 -16.45
CA SER A 683 -55.33 41.95 -16.34
C SER A 683 -54.50 42.18 -17.60
N ALA A 684 -55.12 42.09 -18.78
CA ALA A 684 -54.47 42.40 -20.05
C ALA A 684 -54.16 43.91 -20.16
N CYS A 685 -55.11 44.77 -19.79
CA CYS A 685 -54.94 46.23 -19.79
C CYS A 685 -53.83 46.69 -18.85
N LYS A 686 -53.72 46.10 -17.65
CA LYS A 686 -52.63 46.38 -16.69
C LYS A 686 -51.24 46.12 -17.30
N LYS A 687 -51.13 45.15 -18.21
CA LYS A 687 -49.91 44.84 -18.97
C LYS A 687 -49.84 45.51 -20.35
N GLN A 688 -50.78 46.38 -20.69
CA GLN A 688 -50.88 47.03 -22.01
C GLN A 688 -50.95 46.03 -23.18
N LEU A 689 -51.53 44.85 -22.97
CA LEU A 689 -51.75 43.85 -24.01
C LEU A 689 -53.13 44.02 -24.63
N ARG A 690 -53.25 43.76 -25.94
CA ARG A 690 -54.55 43.68 -26.62
C ARG A 690 -55.18 42.31 -26.34
N PHE A 691 -56.37 42.28 -25.73
CA PHE A 691 -57.15 41.07 -25.55
C PHE A 691 -58.44 41.14 -26.38
N THR A 692 -58.63 40.18 -27.28
CA THR A 692 -59.83 40.10 -28.13
C THR A 692 -60.47 38.72 -28.03
N ILE A 693 -61.81 38.70 -28.11
CA ILE A 693 -62.60 37.48 -28.27
C ILE A 693 -63.12 37.46 -29.70
N GLU A 694 -62.74 36.43 -30.47
CA GLU A 694 -63.00 36.32 -31.91
C GLU A 694 -63.87 35.09 -32.19
N PRO A 695 -65.19 35.24 -32.28
CA PRO A 695 -66.07 34.14 -32.70
C PRO A 695 -65.96 33.88 -34.21
N LEU A 696 -65.72 32.64 -34.59
CA LEU A 696 -65.82 32.12 -35.96
C LEU A 696 -67.24 31.60 -36.21
N TRP A 697 -67.99 32.38 -37.00
CA TRP A 697 -69.39 32.15 -37.27
C TRP A 697 -69.64 30.97 -38.24
N PRO A 698 -70.77 30.25 -38.11
CA PRO A 698 -71.84 30.44 -37.13
C PRO A 698 -71.61 29.72 -35.80
N LEU A 699 -72.17 30.26 -34.70
CA LEU A 699 -72.10 29.66 -33.36
C LEU A 699 -73.50 29.42 -32.77
N PRO A 700 -73.70 28.35 -31.97
CA PRO A 700 -74.94 28.15 -31.24
C PRO A 700 -75.03 29.15 -30.06
N PRO A 701 -76.18 29.80 -29.84
CA PRO A 701 -76.34 30.72 -28.71
C PRO A 701 -76.37 30.01 -27.38
N ARG A 702 -76.90 28.78 -27.35
CA ARG A 702 -77.03 27.98 -26.14
C ARG A 702 -76.35 26.63 -26.29
N ILE A 703 -75.65 26.20 -25.24
CA ILE A 703 -74.95 24.92 -25.18
C ILE A 703 -75.27 24.20 -23.87
N MET A 704 -75.36 22.86 -23.92
CA MET A 704 -75.50 22.03 -22.72
C MET A 704 -74.13 21.58 -22.21
N ASN A 705 -73.65 22.17 -21.11
CA ASN A 705 -72.38 21.80 -20.47
C ASN A 705 -72.29 22.38 -19.04
N ASP A 706 -71.11 22.37 -18.44
CA ASP A 706 -70.83 23.00 -17.14
C ASP A 706 -70.20 24.41 -17.34
N PRO A 707 -70.91 25.51 -17.04
CA PRO A 707 -70.39 26.85 -17.29
C PRO A 707 -69.22 27.19 -16.34
N THR A 708 -69.21 26.64 -15.13
CA THR A 708 -68.18 26.90 -14.12
C THR A 708 -66.87 26.25 -14.54
N ARG A 709 -66.90 25.01 -15.03
CA ARG A 709 -65.69 24.30 -15.48
C ARG A 709 -65.15 24.85 -16.79
N ILE A 710 -66.03 25.27 -17.71
CA ILE A 710 -65.60 25.93 -18.95
C ILE A 710 -64.95 27.28 -18.62
N ALA A 711 -65.59 28.12 -17.80
CA ALA A 711 -65.01 29.38 -17.35
C ALA A 711 -63.65 29.15 -16.68
N GLN A 712 -63.55 28.15 -15.80
CA GLN A 712 -62.30 27.81 -15.13
C GLN A 712 -61.17 27.46 -16.11
N ILE A 713 -61.44 26.63 -17.12
CA ILE A 713 -60.45 26.29 -18.16
C ILE A 713 -60.00 27.55 -18.91
N LEU A 714 -60.94 28.38 -19.35
CA LEU A 714 -60.65 29.58 -20.14
C LEU A 714 -59.88 30.62 -19.32
N LEU A 715 -60.28 30.85 -18.06
CA LEU A 715 -59.57 31.77 -17.16
C LEU A 715 -58.14 31.32 -16.91
N ILE A 716 -57.89 30.02 -16.72
CA ILE A 716 -56.53 29.49 -16.53
C ILE A 716 -55.70 29.72 -17.80
N LEU A 717 -56.23 29.38 -18.98
CA LEU A 717 -55.49 29.49 -20.24
C LEU A 717 -55.23 30.95 -20.63
N CYS A 718 -56.23 31.82 -20.55
CA CYS A 718 -56.09 33.23 -20.91
C CYS A 718 -55.15 33.98 -19.95
N ASN A 719 -55.26 33.74 -18.63
CA ASN A 719 -54.32 34.36 -17.68
C ASN A 719 -52.90 33.83 -17.85
N ASN A 720 -52.72 32.57 -18.25
CA ASN A 720 -51.41 32.03 -18.58
C ASN A 720 -50.83 32.71 -19.84
N ALA A 721 -51.64 32.89 -20.89
CA ALA A 721 -51.25 33.60 -22.11
C ALA A 721 -50.83 35.06 -21.81
N ILE A 722 -51.58 35.78 -20.99
CA ILE A 722 -51.25 37.15 -20.54
C ILE A 722 -49.98 37.17 -19.68
N LYS A 723 -49.77 36.14 -18.86
CA LYS A 723 -48.57 36.03 -18.04
C LYS A 723 -47.31 35.90 -18.89
N HIS A 724 -47.35 35.08 -19.95
CA HIS A 724 -46.19 34.76 -20.79
C HIS A 724 -46.01 35.65 -22.03
N THR A 725 -46.96 36.54 -22.28
CA THR A 725 -46.83 37.60 -23.28
C THR A 725 -46.35 38.88 -22.60
N ALA A 726 -45.21 39.42 -23.04
CA ALA A 726 -44.68 40.68 -22.54
C ALA A 726 -45.26 41.89 -23.31
N THR A 727 -45.32 41.77 -24.64
CA THR A 727 -45.87 42.77 -25.56
C THR A 727 -46.60 42.05 -26.70
N GLY A 728 -47.69 42.61 -27.21
CA GLY A 728 -48.46 42.04 -28.31
C GLY A 728 -49.92 41.80 -27.96
N GLU A 729 -50.48 40.67 -28.38
CA GLU A 729 -51.89 40.37 -28.22
C GLU A 729 -52.15 38.94 -27.72
N VAL A 730 -53.28 38.78 -27.04
CA VAL A 730 -53.86 37.49 -26.66
C VAL A 730 -55.24 37.42 -27.26
N ARG A 731 -55.51 36.39 -28.06
CA ARG A 731 -56.79 36.24 -28.76
C ARG A 731 -57.47 34.95 -28.35
N LEU A 732 -58.72 35.04 -27.91
CA LEU A 732 -59.56 33.88 -27.65
C LEU A 732 -60.50 33.67 -28.85
N GLU A 733 -60.18 32.70 -29.70
CA GLU A 733 -60.99 32.31 -30.83
C GLU A 733 -61.99 31.22 -30.42
N ILE A 734 -63.25 31.35 -30.84
CA ILE A 734 -64.29 30.36 -30.59
C ILE A 734 -64.82 29.86 -31.91
N ALA A 735 -64.82 28.54 -32.12
CA ALA A 735 -65.32 27.93 -33.34
C ALA A 735 -66.22 26.75 -33.03
N TRP A 736 -67.19 26.49 -33.91
CA TRP A 736 -67.98 25.27 -33.88
C TRP A 736 -67.56 24.32 -35.00
N ASP A 737 -67.19 23.08 -34.65
CA ASP A 737 -66.95 22.02 -35.63
C ASP A 737 -68.26 21.27 -35.93
N THR A 738 -68.81 21.53 -37.11
CA THR A 738 -70.09 20.98 -37.58
C THR A 738 -70.07 19.48 -37.83
N GLN A 739 -68.90 18.85 -38.03
CA GLN A 739 -68.77 17.42 -38.29
C GLN A 739 -68.69 16.60 -37.00
N LYS A 740 -68.08 17.16 -35.95
CA LYS A 740 -67.84 16.46 -34.68
C LYS A 740 -68.76 16.88 -33.53
N SER A 741 -69.61 17.90 -33.74
CA SER A 741 -70.44 18.52 -32.70
C SER A 741 -69.61 18.97 -31.49
N HIS A 742 -68.42 19.53 -31.77
CA HIS A 742 -67.50 20.02 -30.77
C HIS A 742 -67.44 21.54 -30.81
N LEU A 743 -67.47 22.15 -29.62
CA LEU A 743 -67.10 23.55 -29.44
C LEU A 743 -65.59 23.62 -29.23
N LEU A 744 -64.93 24.48 -29.99
CA LEU A 744 -63.49 24.71 -29.91
C LEU A 744 -63.22 26.09 -29.34
N PHE A 745 -62.36 26.12 -28.33
CA PHE A 745 -61.76 27.35 -27.83
C PHE A 745 -60.27 27.31 -28.15
N ARG A 746 -59.76 28.33 -28.85
CA ARG A 746 -58.33 28.51 -29.11
C ARG A 746 -57.84 29.77 -28.45
N VAL A 747 -56.90 29.63 -27.53
CA VAL A 747 -56.22 30.76 -26.91
C VAL A 747 -54.88 30.94 -27.59
N HIS A 748 -54.75 32.03 -28.35
CA HIS A 748 -53.54 32.44 -29.04
C HIS A 748 -52.80 33.49 -28.22
N ASP A 749 -51.49 33.32 -28.06
CA ASP A 749 -50.61 34.29 -27.43
C ASP A 749 -49.41 34.57 -28.34
N THR A 750 -48.94 35.82 -28.39
CA THR A 750 -47.73 36.21 -29.12
C THR A 750 -46.48 36.21 -28.24
N GLY A 751 -46.48 35.39 -27.17
CA GLY A 751 -45.43 35.36 -26.15
C GLY A 751 -44.22 34.48 -26.50
N ALA A 752 -43.51 34.03 -25.46
CA ALA A 752 -42.23 33.33 -25.61
C ALA A 752 -42.31 31.94 -26.26
N GLY A 753 -43.51 31.36 -26.40
CA GLY A 753 -43.71 30.02 -26.94
C GLY A 753 -43.12 28.88 -26.09
N LEU A 754 -43.33 27.64 -26.53
CA LEU A 754 -42.98 26.41 -25.83
C LEU A 754 -42.06 25.53 -26.70
N SER A 755 -41.11 24.84 -26.06
CA SER A 755 -40.26 23.85 -26.73
C SER A 755 -41.00 22.51 -26.95
N GLN A 756 -40.58 21.72 -27.95
CA GLN A 756 -41.16 20.40 -28.23
C GLN A 756 -41.00 19.40 -27.07
N ARG A 757 -40.06 19.65 -26.16
CA ARG A 757 -39.91 18.86 -24.92
C ARG A 757 -40.95 19.29 -23.87
N ALA A 758 -41.22 20.59 -23.74
CA ALA A 758 -42.25 21.13 -22.85
C ALA A 758 -43.66 20.71 -23.29
N ILE A 759 -43.96 20.80 -24.59
CA ILE A 759 -45.24 20.35 -25.17
C ILE A 759 -45.48 18.86 -24.88
N ARG A 760 -44.47 18.01 -25.15
CA ARG A 760 -44.55 16.57 -24.83
C ARG A 760 -44.77 16.33 -23.34
N SER A 761 -44.10 17.04 -22.44
CA SER A 761 -44.32 16.85 -21.00
C SER A 761 -45.73 17.25 -20.53
N ILE A 762 -46.35 18.27 -21.15
CA ILE A 762 -47.71 18.69 -20.80
C ILE A 762 -48.75 17.66 -21.31
N LEU A 763 -48.52 17.06 -22.48
CA LEU A 763 -49.47 16.17 -23.15
C LEU A 763 -49.30 14.66 -22.85
N TYR A 764 -48.14 14.20 -22.35
CA TYR A 764 -47.90 12.75 -22.19
C TYR A 764 -48.69 12.12 -21.03
N THR A 765 -49.22 10.91 -21.27
CA THR A 765 -49.97 10.08 -20.30
C THR A 765 -49.50 8.63 -20.47
N ASP A 766 -48.82 8.03 -19.48
CA ASP A 766 -48.52 6.59 -19.54
C ASP A 766 -49.69 5.77 -18.97
N ASN A 767 -50.08 4.74 -19.72
CA ASN A 767 -51.16 3.78 -19.41
C ASN A 767 -50.72 2.64 -18.46
N LEU A 768 -49.69 2.87 -17.64
CA LEU A 768 -49.29 1.94 -16.58
C LEU A 768 -49.78 2.53 -15.26
N GLY A 769 -50.75 1.86 -14.62
CA GLY A 769 -51.36 2.29 -13.36
C GLY A 769 -50.32 2.73 -12.33
N GLY A 770 -50.32 4.02 -12.03
CA GLY A 770 -49.42 4.66 -11.08
C GLY A 770 -49.51 6.17 -11.22
N ALA A 771 -49.65 6.88 -10.10
CA ALA A 771 -49.88 8.32 -9.98
C ALA A 771 -48.69 9.21 -10.43
N GLY A 772 -48.09 8.94 -11.59
CA GLY A 772 -47.05 9.76 -12.23
C GLY A 772 -47.60 10.92 -13.06
N LYS A 773 -48.73 11.52 -12.66
CA LYS A 773 -49.53 12.44 -13.51
C LYS A 773 -49.03 13.88 -13.56
N LEU A 774 -48.02 14.26 -12.76
CA LEU A 774 -47.51 15.64 -12.65
C LEU A 774 -46.09 15.81 -13.21
N GLN A 775 -45.85 15.38 -14.46
CA GLN A 775 -44.58 15.70 -15.12
C GLN A 775 -44.59 17.12 -15.70
N ARG A 776 -43.92 18.04 -14.99
CA ARG A 776 -43.28 19.28 -15.47
C ARG A 776 -44.11 20.39 -16.14
N GLY A 777 -45.42 20.20 -16.38
CA GLY A 777 -46.31 21.21 -16.97
C GLY A 777 -46.92 22.23 -16.00
N GLY A 778 -46.69 22.07 -14.69
CA GLY A 778 -47.34 22.86 -13.63
C GLY A 778 -48.76 22.36 -13.30
N LEU A 779 -49.19 22.59 -12.06
CA LEU A 779 -50.52 22.22 -11.55
C LEU A 779 -51.69 22.76 -12.41
N PRO A 780 -51.67 24.02 -12.92
CA PRO A 780 -52.77 24.55 -13.70
C PRO A 780 -53.04 23.79 -15.01
N MET A 781 -52.00 23.32 -15.71
CA MET A 781 -52.17 22.57 -16.97
C MET A 781 -52.66 21.14 -16.73
N ALA A 782 -52.31 20.53 -15.59
CA ALA A 782 -52.86 19.25 -15.19
C ALA A 782 -54.37 19.33 -14.94
N ILE A 783 -54.84 20.44 -14.34
CA ILE A 783 -56.27 20.71 -14.12
C ILE A 783 -56.99 20.94 -15.45
N VAL A 784 -56.47 21.80 -16.33
CA VAL A 784 -57.08 22.04 -17.66
C VAL A 784 -57.24 20.74 -18.45
N ARG A 785 -56.22 19.89 -18.46
CA ARG A 785 -56.27 18.58 -19.12
C ARG A 785 -57.33 17.67 -18.50
N ALA A 786 -57.36 17.59 -17.17
CA ALA A 786 -58.28 16.69 -16.48
C ALA A 786 -59.74 17.16 -16.60
N LEU A 787 -60.00 18.46 -16.47
CA LEU A 787 -61.32 19.06 -16.71
C LEU A 787 -61.75 18.91 -18.17
N SER A 788 -60.84 19.15 -19.13
CA SER A 788 -61.14 18.92 -20.55
C SER A 788 -61.54 17.47 -20.81
N THR A 789 -60.88 16.50 -20.17
CA THR A 789 -61.22 15.08 -20.29
C THR A 789 -62.58 14.77 -19.63
N LEU A 790 -62.85 15.32 -18.44
CA LEU A 790 -64.12 15.16 -17.73
C LEU A 790 -65.31 15.74 -18.53
N LEU A 791 -65.10 16.85 -19.25
CA LEU A 791 -66.07 17.46 -20.16
C LEU A 791 -66.15 16.74 -21.53
N GLY A 792 -65.58 15.53 -21.65
CA GLY A 792 -65.63 14.71 -22.86
C GLY A 792 -64.78 15.23 -24.01
N GLY A 793 -63.77 16.05 -23.70
CA GLY A 793 -62.95 16.81 -24.62
C GLY A 793 -61.48 16.40 -24.69
N LYS A 794 -60.69 17.18 -25.45
CA LYS A 794 -59.22 17.03 -25.54
C LYS A 794 -58.53 18.39 -25.58
N LEU A 795 -57.33 18.44 -25.01
CA LEU A 795 -56.39 19.57 -25.10
C LEU A 795 -55.33 19.27 -26.17
N ALA A 796 -55.12 20.23 -27.08
CA ALA A 796 -54.02 20.24 -28.04
C ALA A 796 -53.22 21.55 -27.90
N ILE A 797 -51.91 21.48 -28.16
CA ILE A 797 -51.00 22.62 -28.01
C ILE A 797 -50.11 22.70 -29.24
N GLU A 798 -50.12 23.85 -29.89
CA GLU A 798 -49.24 24.19 -31.01
C GLU A 798 -48.43 25.41 -30.61
N SER A 799 -47.09 25.32 -30.64
CA SER A 799 -46.26 26.45 -30.23
C SER A 799 -44.86 26.35 -30.82
N THR A 800 -44.30 27.51 -31.11
CA THR A 800 -42.93 27.69 -31.60
C THR A 800 -42.21 28.67 -30.70
N LEU A 801 -41.00 28.31 -30.28
CA LEU A 801 -40.22 29.13 -29.36
C LEU A 801 -39.98 30.53 -29.97
N GLY A 802 -40.30 31.57 -29.20
CA GLY A 802 -40.19 32.98 -29.57
C GLY A 802 -41.32 33.54 -30.45
N HIS A 803 -42.29 32.73 -30.87
CA HIS A 803 -43.36 33.12 -31.80
C HIS A 803 -44.78 32.91 -31.22
N GLY A 804 -44.87 32.59 -29.92
CA GLY A 804 -46.14 32.40 -29.24
C GLY A 804 -46.65 30.96 -29.16
N SER A 805 -47.83 30.79 -28.57
CA SER A 805 -48.48 29.50 -28.37
C SER A 805 -49.96 29.57 -28.71
N THR A 806 -50.50 28.44 -29.14
CA THR A 806 -51.93 28.23 -29.36
C THR A 806 -52.38 27.02 -28.57
N PHE A 807 -53.27 27.24 -27.60
CA PHE A 807 -53.91 26.19 -26.82
C PHE A 807 -55.31 25.95 -27.35
N THR A 808 -55.56 24.75 -27.86
CA THR A 808 -56.86 24.36 -28.41
C THR A 808 -57.56 23.39 -27.47
N ILE A 809 -58.71 23.79 -26.95
CA ILE A 809 -59.61 22.95 -26.17
C ILE A 809 -60.80 22.55 -27.03
N GLN A 810 -61.01 21.25 -27.15
CA GLN A 810 -62.17 20.68 -27.81
C GLN A 810 -63.11 20.15 -26.75
N MET A 811 -64.39 20.53 -26.80
CA MET A 811 -65.41 20.06 -25.87
C MET A 811 -66.61 19.54 -26.63
N ARG A 812 -67.16 18.43 -26.16
CA ARG A 812 -68.40 17.90 -26.70
C ARG A 812 -69.58 18.64 -26.07
N CYS A 813 -70.38 19.31 -26.88
CA CYS A 813 -71.56 20.05 -26.44
C CYS A 813 -72.80 19.51 -27.16
N LYS A 814 -73.94 19.42 -26.46
CA LYS A 814 -75.24 19.26 -27.13
C LYS A 814 -75.79 20.65 -27.44
N THR A 815 -76.35 20.84 -28.63
CA THR A 815 -76.94 22.12 -29.07
C THR A 815 -78.44 21.97 -29.33
N PRO A 816 -79.20 23.08 -29.27
CA PRO A 816 -80.53 23.16 -29.88
C PRO A 816 -80.48 22.98 -31.42
N PRO A 817 -81.65 22.85 -32.11
CA PRO A 817 -81.74 22.68 -33.56
C PRO A 817 -80.97 23.75 -34.35
N ARG A 818 -80.51 23.40 -35.57
CA ARG A 818 -79.65 24.26 -36.43
C ARG A 818 -80.26 25.62 -36.84
N GLU A 819 -81.56 25.82 -36.62
CA GLU A 819 -82.30 27.01 -37.06
C GLU A 819 -82.05 28.26 -36.19
N VAL A 820 -81.43 28.13 -35.01
CA VAL A 820 -81.21 29.24 -34.04
C VAL A 820 -79.75 29.73 -34.01
N TRP A 821 -78.96 29.47 -35.05
CA TRP A 821 -77.53 29.79 -35.02
C TRP A 821 -77.29 31.27 -35.27
N ILE A 822 -76.37 31.82 -34.49
CA ILE A 822 -76.03 33.23 -34.55
C ILE A 822 -74.84 33.40 -35.49
N HIS A 823 -74.90 34.45 -36.32
CA HIS A 823 -73.90 34.78 -37.35
C HIS A 823 -73.19 36.12 -37.10
N ALA A 824 -73.58 36.84 -36.04
CA ALA A 824 -72.98 38.10 -35.58
C ALA A 824 -73.27 38.29 -34.09
N TRP A 825 -72.45 39.05 -33.36
CA TRP A 825 -72.65 39.24 -31.92
C TRP A 825 -74.05 39.82 -31.62
N PRO A 826 -74.82 39.30 -30.64
CA PRO A 826 -76.10 39.86 -30.26
C PRO A 826 -75.92 41.32 -29.80
N SER A 827 -76.55 42.27 -30.49
CA SER A 827 -76.29 43.70 -30.39
C SER A 827 -76.23 44.25 -28.95
N GLY A 828 -75.09 44.85 -28.58
CA GLY A 828 -75.02 45.82 -27.47
C GLY A 828 -73.96 45.61 -26.38
N ASN A 829 -72.68 45.37 -26.72
CA ASN A 829 -71.49 45.86 -26.00
C ASN A 829 -70.23 45.12 -26.45
N PHE A 830 -69.70 45.46 -27.64
CA PHE A 830 -68.30 45.21 -27.97
C PHE A 830 -67.86 46.01 -29.22
N SER A 831 -68.10 47.31 -29.22
CA SER A 831 -67.53 48.18 -30.26
C SER A 831 -66.13 48.64 -29.86
N SER A 832 -65.14 47.88 -30.31
CA SER A 832 -63.82 48.41 -30.64
C SER A 832 -63.96 49.45 -31.76
N LYS A 833 -63.94 50.74 -31.41
CA LYS A 833 -63.44 51.80 -32.28
C LYS A 833 -62.57 52.74 -31.46
N ALA A 834 -61.31 52.83 -31.86
CA ALA A 834 -60.39 53.87 -31.46
C ALA A 834 -60.97 55.23 -31.87
N ASP A 835 -61.14 56.15 -30.91
CA ASP A 835 -60.72 57.53 -31.09
C ASP A 835 -60.65 58.29 -29.76
N HIS A 836 -59.68 59.19 -29.68
CA HIS A 836 -59.54 60.15 -28.61
C HIS A 836 -60.70 61.16 -28.58
N SER A 837 -60.93 61.71 -27.39
CA SER A 837 -61.67 62.95 -27.08
C SER A 837 -63.14 62.84 -26.64
N ARG A 838 -63.34 63.30 -25.40
CA ARG A 838 -64.49 64.03 -24.84
C ARG A 838 -65.88 63.58 -25.30
N THR A 839 -66.59 62.88 -24.41
CA THR A 839 -67.81 63.40 -23.75
C THR A 839 -68.39 62.35 -22.80
N SER A 840 -68.34 62.64 -21.50
CA SER A 840 -68.99 61.88 -20.44
C SER A 840 -70.51 61.88 -20.60
N PRO A 841 -71.18 60.76 -20.28
CA PRO A 841 -72.42 60.78 -19.54
C PRO A 841 -72.16 60.29 -18.12
N LYS A 842 -72.29 61.25 -17.20
CA LYS A 842 -72.40 61.11 -15.75
C LYS A 842 -73.28 59.91 -15.38
N ASN A 843 -72.71 58.91 -14.70
CA ASN A 843 -73.30 58.16 -13.57
C ASN A 843 -72.59 56.83 -13.21
N THR A 844 -71.40 56.55 -13.75
CA THR A 844 -70.59 55.38 -13.31
C THR A 844 -69.16 55.75 -12.92
N GLU A 845 -68.88 57.03 -12.71
CA GLU A 845 -67.64 57.52 -12.09
C GLU A 845 -67.81 57.79 -10.58
N ALA A 846 -68.99 57.52 -10.01
CA ALA A 846 -69.26 57.60 -8.57
C ALA A 846 -68.95 56.29 -7.80
N LEU A 847 -68.46 55.23 -8.47
CA LEU A 847 -68.15 53.94 -7.83
C LEU A 847 -66.64 53.59 -7.79
N SER A 848 -65.78 54.44 -8.37
CA SER A 848 -64.32 54.23 -8.39
C SER A 848 -63.55 55.19 -7.47
N GLN A 849 -64.27 56.03 -6.72
CA GLN A 849 -63.78 56.84 -5.60
C GLN A 849 -64.75 56.79 -4.41
N VAL A 850 -65.39 55.64 -4.17
CA VAL A 850 -65.70 55.30 -2.78
C VAL A 850 -64.34 54.96 -2.19
N ALA A 851 -63.67 55.98 -1.63
CA ALA A 851 -62.78 55.73 -0.50
C ALA A 851 -63.48 54.67 0.35
N GLU A 852 -62.79 53.58 0.71
CA GLU A 852 -63.34 52.50 1.52
C GLU A 852 -63.83 53.04 2.89
N GLU A 853 -64.91 53.81 2.87
CA GLU A 853 -65.49 54.48 4.00
C GLU A 853 -66.18 53.38 4.77
N THR A 854 -65.58 53.08 5.90
CA THR A 854 -66.16 52.20 6.90
C THR A 854 -67.53 52.76 7.25
N PRO A 855 -68.64 52.06 6.93
CA PRO A 855 -69.97 52.58 7.20
C PRO A 855 -70.15 52.75 8.71
N ARG A 856 -70.82 53.81 9.17
CA ARG A 856 -71.12 54.00 10.60
C ARG A 856 -72.42 53.26 10.95
N LEU A 857 -72.30 52.19 11.72
CA LEU A 857 -73.38 51.26 12.03
C LEU A 857 -73.47 51.06 13.54
N THR A 858 -74.69 50.87 14.05
CA THR A 858 -74.96 50.52 15.45
C THR A 858 -75.71 49.19 15.52
N GLY A 859 -75.34 48.31 16.45
CA GLY A 859 -75.99 47.02 16.67
C GLY A 859 -75.07 45.99 17.29
N LYS A 860 -75.63 44.87 17.76
CA LYS A 860 -74.88 43.79 18.40
C LYS A 860 -74.70 42.61 17.45
N ILE A 861 -73.46 42.27 17.12
CA ILE A 861 -73.12 41.13 16.26
C ILE A 861 -72.54 40.00 17.12
N LEU A 862 -73.09 38.79 16.97
CA LEU A 862 -72.45 37.58 17.46
C LEU A 862 -71.59 36.98 16.36
N LEU A 863 -70.29 36.84 16.60
CA LEU A 863 -69.35 36.16 15.71
C LEU A 863 -69.01 34.79 16.31
N ALA A 864 -69.50 33.73 15.68
CA ALA A 864 -69.14 32.36 16.02
C ALA A 864 -68.08 31.86 15.02
N GLU A 865 -66.84 31.77 15.49
CA GLU A 865 -65.66 31.42 14.70
C GLU A 865 -64.66 30.74 15.64
N ASP A 866 -64.10 29.60 15.27
CA ASP A 866 -63.16 28.87 16.13
C ASP A 866 -61.71 29.40 16.01
N ASN A 867 -61.37 30.03 14.89
CA ASN A 867 -60.05 30.57 14.65
C ASN A 867 -59.88 31.99 15.24
N VAL A 868 -59.03 32.11 16.27
CA VAL A 868 -58.72 33.36 16.98
C VAL A 868 -58.21 34.49 16.06
N VAL A 869 -57.48 34.16 14.98
CA VAL A 869 -56.98 35.16 14.01
C VAL A 869 -58.14 35.74 13.20
N ASN A 870 -59.06 34.90 12.76
CA ASN A 870 -60.27 35.32 12.05
C ASN A 870 -61.18 36.14 12.97
N GLN A 871 -61.37 35.69 14.22
CA GLN A 871 -62.10 36.47 15.23
C GLN A 871 -61.52 37.87 15.39
N ALA A 872 -60.20 37.99 15.52
CA ALA A 872 -59.52 39.28 15.69
C ALA A 872 -59.67 40.18 14.45
N LEU A 873 -59.54 39.62 13.24
CA LEU A 873 -59.70 40.36 11.98
C LEU A 873 -61.14 40.86 11.80
N ILE A 874 -62.12 39.96 11.88
CA ILE A 874 -63.54 40.26 11.66
C ILE A 874 -64.04 41.22 12.75
N SER A 875 -63.66 41.00 14.02
CA SER A 875 -63.99 41.92 15.12
C SER A 875 -63.40 43.31 14.90
N ARG A 876 -62.20 43.42 14.35
CA ARG A 876 -61.60 44.72 14.01
C ARG A 876 -62.35 45.40 12.87
N LEU A 877 -62.80 44.67 11.86
CA LEU A 877 -63.63 45.22 10.78
C LEU A 877 -64.99 45.71 11.30
N ILE A 878 -65.65 44.93 12.17
CA ILE A 878 -66.93 45.29 12.81
C ILE A 878 -66.76 46.52 13.71
N ARG A 879 -65.77 46.54 14.61
CA ARG A 879 -65.57 47.68 15.52
C ARG A 879 -65.25 48.98 14.79
N ARG A 880 -64.65 48.92 13.59
CA ARG A 880 -64.43 50.11 12.75
C ARG A 880 -65.72 50.73 12.23
N THR A 881 -66.83 49.99 12.17
CA THR A 881 -68.14 50.55 11.83
C THR A 881 -68.84 51.18 13.03
N GLY A 882 -68.41 50.89 14.26
CA GLY A 882 -69.07 51.32 15.51
C GLY A 882 -69.97 50.26 16.15
N ALA A 883 -70.20 49.13 15.48
CA ALA A 883 -71.02 48.04 16.00
C ALA A 883 -70.29 47.24 17.11
N GLU A 884 -71.07 46.70 18.06
CA GLU A 884 -70.58 45.83 19.11
C GLU A 884 -70.43 44.40 18.59
N VAL A 885 -69.33 43.73 18.95
CA VAL A 885 -69.05 42.34 18.56
C VAL A 885 -68.80 41.49 19.79
N HIS A 886 -69.54 40.39 19.90
CA HIS A 886 -69.30 39.32 20.87
C HIS A 886 -68.82 38.07 20.12
N THR A 887 -67.68 37.52 20.53
CA THR A 887 -67.04 36.38 19.87
C THR A 887 -67.23 35.10 20.67
N VAL A 888 -67.53 33.99 20.00
CA VAL A 888 -67.63 32.65 20.59
C VAL A 888 -66.91 31.63 19.71
N GLU A 889 -66.40 30.55 20.32
CA GLU A 889 -65.47 29.61 19.66
C GLU A 889 -66.15 28.37 19.04
N ASN A 890 -67.45 28.16 19.28
CA ASN A 890 -68.18 27.03 18.69
C ASN A 890 -69.69 27.26 18.59
N GLY A 891 -70.37 26.41 17.82
CA GLY A 891 -71.81 26.49 17.60
C GLY A 891 -72.64 26.32 18.87
N GLN A 892 -72.19 25.53 19.86
CA GLN A 892 -72.94 25.34 21.11
C GLN A 892 -72.90 26.59 21.97
N LEU A 893 -71.75 27.26 22.05
CA LEU A 893 -71.60 28.55 22.70
C LEU A 893 -72.37 29.64 21.95
N ALA A 894 -72.45 29.58 20.62
CA ALA A 894 -73.28 30.48 19.83
C ALA A 894 -74.77 30.33 20.17
N ILE A 895 -75.26 29.09 20.30
CA ILE A 895 -76.63 28.82 20.78
C ILE A 895 -76.83 29.38 22.18
N ASN A 896 -75.91 29.10 23.11
CA ASN A 896 -76.03 29.54 24.49
C ASN A 896 -76.04 31.07 24.59
N ALA A 897 -75.17 31.75 23.83
CA ALA A 897 -75.09 33.20 23.77
C ALA A 897 -76.35 33.83 23.16
N ALA A 898 -76.83 33.31 22.02
CA ALA A 898 -78.04 33.80 21.37
C ALA A 898 -79.32 33.50 22.16
N SER A 899 -79.30 32.47 23.01
CA SER A 899 -80.41 32.17 23.94
C SER A 899 -80.38 33.07 25.18
N ALA A 900 -79.19 33.54 25.60
CA ALA A 900 -79.03 34.43 26.74
C ALA A 900 -79.35 35.89 26.41
N ALA A 901 -79.04 36.34 25.18
CA ALA A 901 -79.35 37.68 24.70
C ALA A 901 -79.57 37.71 23.17
N PRO A 902 -80.51 38.52 22.66
CA PRO A 902 -80.70 38.67 21.22
C PRO A 902 -79.58 39.51 20.58
N TYR A 903 -79.10 39.09 19.42
CA TYR A 903 -78.16 39.82 18.56
C TYR A 903 -78.85 40.27 17.27
N ASP A 904 -78.40 41.36 16.68
CA ASP A 904 -78.96 41.90 15.43
C ASP A 904 -78.47 41.15 14.19
N LEU A 905 -77.27 40.57 14.26
CA LEU A 905 -76.71 39.71 13.24
C LEU A 905 -75.87 38.61 13.90
N ILE A 906 -75.99 37.37 13.41
CA ILE A 906 -75.05 36.31 13.74
C ILE A 906 -74.21 36.00 12.49
N LEU A 907 -72.89 36.10 12.62
CA LEU A 907 -71.93 35.56 11.67
C LEU A 907 -71.51 34.18 12.18
N MET A 908 -71.87 33.15 11.44
CA MET A 908 -71.73 31.75 11.87
C MET A 908 -70.75 31.02 10.96
N ASP A 909 -69.60 30.62 11.46
CA ASP A 909 -68.74 29.69 10.75
C ASP A 909 -69.40 28.31 10.62
N ILE A 910 -69.32 27.70 9.43
CA ILE A 910 -69.90 26.37 9.20
C ILE A 910 -69.11 25.31 9.96
N ASN A 911 -67.77 25.32 9.84
CA ASN A 911 -66.94 24.23 10.32
C ASN A 911 -66.30 24.58 11.66
N MET A 912 -67.05 24.40 12.75
CA MET A 912 -66.57 24.59 14.12
C MET A 912 -66.61 23.28 14.94
N PRO A 913 -65.71 23.10 15.92
CA PRO A 913 -65.73 21.95 16.82
C PRO A 913 -66.95 21.96 17.75
N VAL A 914 -67.23 20.82 18.40
CA VAL A 914 -68.37 20.58 19.32
C VAL A 914 -69.75 20.58 18.64
N LEU A 915 -70.12 21.67 17.98
CA LEU A 915 -71.36 21.77 17.22
C LEU A 915 -71.12 22.59 15.95
N ASN A 916 -71.44 22.00 14.80
CA ASN A 916 -71.28 22.62 13.49
C ASN A 916 -72.23 23.82 13.32
N GLY A 917 -71.82 24.84 12.56
CA GLY A 917 -72.61 26.04 12.31
C GLY A 917 -73.97 25.80 11.63
N LEU A 918 -74.09 24.80 10.75
CA LEU A 918 -75.36 24.41 10.13
C LEU A 918 -76.32 23.82 11.15
N GLU A 919 -75.84 22.90 11.98
CA GLU A 919 -76.62 22.31 13.07
C GLU A 919 -77.00 23.35 14.10
N ALA A 920 -76.08 24.26 14.42
CA ALA A 920 -76.33 25.38 15.32
C ALA A 920 -77.39 26.32 14.75
N THR A 921 -77.33 26.63 13.47
CA THR A 921 -78.33 27.46 12.76
C THR A 921 -79.69 26.77 12.77
N ALA A 922 -79.75 25.50 12.41
CA ALA A 922 -81.00 24.72 12.41
C ALA A 922 -81.62 24.67 13.82
N GLN A 923 -80.80 24.48 14.87
CA GLN A 923 -81.27 24.53 16.25
C GLN A 923 -81.72 25.92 16.69
N LEU A 924 -81.02 26.98 16.30
CA LEU A 924 -81.43 28.37 16.57
C LEU A 924 -82.78 28.68 15.92
N ARG A 925 -82.98 28.26 14.67
CA ARG A 925 -84.25 28.41 13.95
C ARG A 925 -85.37 27.59 14.57
N ALA A 926 -85.10 26.33 14.95
CA ALA A 926 -86.07 25.48 15.66
C ALA A 926 -86.48 26.06 17.02
N ARG A 927 -85.59 26.81 17.69
CA ARG A 927 -85.85 27.55 18.94
C ARG A 927 -86.49 28.93 18.71
N GLY A 928 -86.85 29.27 17.47
CA GLY A 928 -87.57 30.50 17.13
C GLY A 928 -86.70 31.75 16.96
N TYR A 929 -85.38 31.61 16.82
CA TYR A 929 -84.50 32.76 16.58
C TYR A 929 -84.75 33.35 15.18
N SER A 930 -85.21 34.59 15.10
CA SER A 930 -85.68 35.22 13.84
C SER A 930 -84.71 36.22 13.21
N LYS A 931 -83.67 36.64 13.93
CA LYS A 931 -82.68 37.62 13.44
C LYS A 931 -81.76 37.02 12.36
N PRO A 932 -81.17 37.85 11.47
CA PRO A 932 -80.30 37.39 10.39
C PRO A 932 -79.13 36.52 10.87
N ILE A 933 -78.89 35.40 10.18
CA ILE A 933 -77.72 34.53 10.36
C ILE A 933 -77.03 34.40 9.00
N TYR A 934 -75.76 34.78 8.92
CA TYR A 934 -74.93 34.63 7.72
C TYR A 934 -73.85 33.59 7.96
N ALA A 935 -73.76 32.62 7.05
CA ALA A 935 -72.73 31.59 7.09
C ALA A 935 -71.38 32.16 6.63
N LEU A 936 -70.31 31.90 7.36
CA LEU A 936 -68.94 32.09 6.88
C LEU A 936 -68.46 30.74 6.33
N THR A 937 -68.16 30.67 5.03
CA THR A 937 -67.73 29.42 4.37
C THR A 937 -66.40 29.59 3.64
N ALA A 938 -65.58 28.53 3.63
CA ALA A 938 -64.37 28.43 2.84
C ALA A 938 -64.60 27.90 1.40
N GLU A 939 -65.78 27.33 1.11
CA GLU A 939 -66.07 26.66 -0.17
C GLU A 939 -67.17 27.41 -0.95
N GLN A 940 -67.00 27.52 -2.28
CA GLN A 940 -67.96 28.19 -3.17
C GLN A 940 -68.90 27.20 -3.89
N GLY A 941 -68.98 25.96 -3.41
CA GLY A 941 -69.80 24.91 -4.02
C GLY A 941 -71.29 25.15 -3.84
N ALA A 942 -72.08 24.88 -4.88
CA ALA A 942 -73.54 25.03 -4.85
C ALA A 942 -74.20 24.20 -3.73
N GLU A 943 -73.66 23.01 -3.40
CA GLU A 943 -74.21 22.13 -2.36
C GLU A 943 -74.10 22.69 -0.94
N GLU A 944 -72.96 23.25 -0.56
CA GLU A 944 -72.75 23.79 0.79
C GLU A 944 -73.56 25.09 1.00
N LEU A 945 -73.69 25.87 -0.07
CA LEU A 945 -74.55 27.05 -0.15
C LEU A 945 -76.03 26.67 0.01
N GLN A 946 -76.46 25.61 -0.69
CA GLN A 946 -77.81 25.06 -0.57
C GLN A 946 -78.06 24.54 0.85
N ALA A 947 -77.09 23.84 1.45
CA ALA A 947 -77.17 23.32 2.81
C ALA A 947 -77.29 24.44 3.86
N ALA A 948 -76.52 25.53 3.70
CA ALA A 948 -76.61 26.72 4.55
C ALA A 948 -77.99 27.39 4.48
N LEU A 949 -78.53 27.57 3.28
CA LEU A 949 -79.87 28.12 3.09
C LEU A 949 -80.95 27.19 3.68
N THR A 950 -80.84 25.87 3.46
CA THR A 950 -81.78 24.88 4.00
C THR A 950 -81.75 24.82 5.53
N ALA A 951 -80.58 25.01 6.15
CA ALA A 951 -80.45 25.12 7.61
C ALA A 951 -81.07 26.40 8.19
N GLY A 952 -81.37 27.40 7.34
CA GLY A 952 -82.04 28.64 7.70
C GLY A 952 -81.12 29.87 7.81
N CYS A 953 -79.93 29.84 7.20
CA CYS A 953 -79.11 31.05 6.99
C CYS A 953 -79.79 31.99 5.99
N ASN A 954 -79.62 33.30 6.18
CA ASN A 954 -80.13 34.36 5.30
C ASN A 954 -79.19 34.64 4.12
N GLY A 955 -77.93 34.22 4.23
CA GLY A 955 -76.93 34.36 3.19
C GLY A 955 -75.59 33.78 3.65
N HIS A 956 -74.55 34.02 2.84
CA HIS A 956 -73.20 33.53 3.11
C HIS A 956 -72.15 34.59 2.75
N LEU A 957 -70.97 34.47 3.36
CA LEU A 957 -69.77 35.25 3.07
C LEU A 957 -68.60 34.29 2.90
N ALA A 958 -67.88 34.43 1.79
CA ALA A 958 -66.72 33.60 1.51
C ALA A 958 -65.52 34.00 2.39
N LYS A 959 -64.74 33.00 2.81
CA LYS A 959 -63.43 33.15 3.45
C LYS A 959 -62.33 32.97 2.38
N PRO A 960 -61.30 33.84 2.32
CA PRO A 960 -61.08 35.01 3.17
C PRO A 960 -62.07 36.14 2.87
N VAL A 961 -62.48 36.85 3.92
CA VAL A 961 -63.54 37.87 3.85
C VAL A 961 -63.08 39.07 3.03
N GLU A 962 -63.78 39.33 1.91
CA GLU A 962 -63.56 40.52 1.09
C GLU A 962 -64.23 41.75 1.73
N LYS A 963 -63.43 42.77 2.01
CA LYS A 963 -63.85 43.94 2.82
C LYS A 963 -65.06 44.69 2.23
N ALA A 964 -65.10 44.87 0.91
CA ALA A 964 -66.19 45.59 0.24
C ALA A 964 -67.53 44.86 0.38
N LEU A 965 -67.55 43.57 0.05
CA LEU A 965 -68.74 42.73 0.16
C LEU A 965 -69.18 42.57 1.63
N PHE A 966 -68.23 42.42 2.54
CA PHE A 966 -68.48 42.30 3.98
C PHE A 966 -69.21 43.53 4.54
N TYR A 967 -68.74 44.74 4.21
CA TYR A 967 -69.40 45.96 4.67
C TYR A 967 -70.78 46.15 4.04
N GLN A 968 -70.96 45.78 2.77
CA GLN A 968 -72.27 45.82 2.11
C GLN A 968 -73.30 44.93 2.82
N VAL A 969 -72.91 43.70 3.18
CA VAL A 969 -73.81 42.75 3.88
C VAL A 969 -74.17 43.23 5.28
N ILE A 970 -73.19 43.69 6.05
CA ILE A 970 -73.45 44.16 7.42
C ILE A 970 -74.27 45.45 7.42
N SER A 971 -74.04 46.36 6.46
CA SER A 971 -74.86 47.57 6.31
C SER A 971 -76.32 47.28 5.96
N HIS A 972 -76.59 46.15 5.30
CA HIS A 972 -77.96 45.73 4.99
C HIS A 972 -78.67 45.14 6.22
N CYS A 973 -77.91 44.55 7.16
CA CYS A 973 -78.46 43.86 8.33
C CYS A 973 -78.58 44.75 9.58
N LEU A 974 -77.83 45.85 9.66
CA LEU A 974 -77.78 46.75 10.81
C LEU A 974 -78.32 48.14 10.49
N THR A 975 -78.74 48.87 11.53
CA THR A 975 -79.19 50.25 11.37
C THR A 975 -78.02 51.21 11.16
N PRO A 976 -78.11 52.12 10.17
CA PRO A 976 -77.18 53.24 10.04
C PRO A 976 -77.25 54.13 11.28
N GLN A 977 -76.11 54.57 11.79
CA GLN A 977 -76.07 55.55 12.87
C GLN A 977 -76.39 56.93 12.27
N GLU A 978 -77.51 57.56 12.65
CA GLU A 978 -77.82 58.92 12.19
C GLU A 978 -76.74 59.91 12.66
N ALA A 979 -76.21 60.68 11.70
CA ALA A 979 -75.25 61.73 11.97
C ALA A 979 -75.95 62.87 12.74
N SER A 980 -75.62 63.04 14.02
CA SER A 980 -75.83 64.31 14.71
C SER A 980 -74.66 65.26 14.38
N PRO A 981 -74.91 66.56 14.17
CA PRO A 981 -74.07 67.49 13.40
C PRO A 981 -72.65 67.72 13.93
#